data_AF-A0A8S4RUQ1-F1
#
_entry.id   AF-A0A8S4RUQ1-F1
#
_cell.length_a   1.000
_cell.length_b   1.000
_cell.length_c   1.000
_cell.angle_alpha   90.00
_cell.angle_beta   90.00
_cell.angle_gamma   90.00
#
_symmetry.space_group_name_H-M   'P 1'
#
loop_
_entity.id
_entity.type
_entity.pdbx_description
1 polymer ?
#
loop_
_entity_poly.entity_id
_entity_poly.type
_entity_poly.pdbx_seq_one_letter_code
_entity_poly.pdbx_strand_id
1 'polypeptide(L)'
;MYPKKLGLELVPRRGAEAVDPEDTSLVDLYRVHAESAERAAAWRGTLRRACGSGSSFNSGTLTNSSNITTPPVQSHYLMCSMRDFGHTAGGDEAELLLWLHDARRAQPLSERFRVRIARDGFSNYVDRLHANSTLFADLSSTDLSRELWLVAWVIRVGRWAGAGGSGTGERRGPVARRPLGAGVLPLADFLRQPEPQTIEKEYTFKVYQCEEKDFHQLHDMLIRKQTNKCNILPGQPNYGIVVALRLLTNTGSISEAVASGATVTAKRGFPDVIMPGDVRNDLYLTLERAEFERGGKSTAKNVLATVSVHDSTGQVINECVWGASGVGSTSYESLVLYHNNSPAWGEQLRLTVPLETFTHAHVRIEFRHCSTRDKNERKLFGFAFARLMEPSGATLRDGAHDLYVYKCDDPSKLLSASYLALPACASDTGRSPTTNGILATFQRSTKENCIISTLLCSTKLTQNEDLLALLQWRARPEKVQETLLRVLRLGDGLSCEELIKFLRDVLDALFALFSTEDGNSTPHSGTVFLVLVSICSLLDETRFQHFRPVLDVYIEEHFSAALVYKGLLSSVQHCAEWAAGAEGQEPIRKCLRSLGAVFRLAVRSRCLFARATGGQYEDSFRRDVRAALHALKALAQHPHREHLAPAQVALMTSWASVAKEVAAALGPVEAGRITAAMLDAPAANAPPALAKARLQAAQDILDGPLGQDPEARNIVLTTACHHLRVHLARRDELSQCADMLGELVTLLWKKEDPDQPVDDDELDPDVDVLCLNTLDVLVEVVLHLIGGNSPVLGSMVAGLLGVMELLKPAHYQRLWSHLAPHPHDRKPLKDFLMRAFLVFRHLIEQDVFPSDWMVLRVQSCKVLLSALQDLAKPLLERFLGDEPPQFDSQIRHHCCVLKLDSLMERVSTEGWREAGAAFVGCVTRLLERLLDYRAVMQGAEHRDKRMAATVNLLNFYKNEIDRKEMYLRYVYKLHDLHIASDNWVEAGCTLLLYAESLSWDSDQVGVDPEHPEAVEWKRKEALYNQVLQYFDPFLTADFSRNATPREAAAAAKLRRLVASQLAVVEAGLTLHGRLAPEEVKPLHRRLVERFTQLRQNLGPGLARARRQLSESIVNTPLPPVPALDKRKPLQKPPTRPDQTKFGNNKFPNLPFRGSDPGPPTKNNGSYRCARELDKRLTELNHKMNIQMDMSLLHTLHRQ
;
A
#
# COMPACT_ATOMS: atom_id res chain seq x y z
N MET A 1 -7.71 18.26 -6.35
CA MET A 1 -7.52 19.08 -5.13
C MET A 1 -8.01 18.26 -3.93
N TYR A 2 -7.31 18.28 -2.79
CA TYR A 2 -7.47 17.28 -1.71
C TYR A 2 -8.63 17.60 -0.72
N PRO A 3 -9.64 16.72 -0.55
CA PRO A 3 -10.76 16.89 0.39
C PRO A 3 -10.32 16.98 1.87
N LYS A 4 -9.33 16.18 2.29
CA LYS A 4 -8.85 16.13 3.69
C LYS A 4 -8.28 17.44 4.24
N LYS A 5 -7.73 18.32 3.39
CA LYS A 5 -7.26 19.66 3.82
C LYS A 5 -8.42 20.65 4.02
N LEU A 6 -9.54 20.41 3.35
CA LEU A 6 -10.76 21.21 3.41
C LEU A 6 -11.75 20.66 4.46
N GLY A 7 -11.42 19.54 5.14
CA GLY A 7 -12.36 18.82 6.01
C GLY A 7 -13.51 18.16 5.26
N LEU A 8 -13.34 17.92 3.96
CA LEU A 8 -14.36 17.33 3.08
C LEU A 8 -14.17 15.82 2.92
N GLU A 9 -15.24 15.15 2.51
CA GLU A 9 -15.35 13.69 2.36
C GLU A 9 -14.38 13.11 1.32
N LEU A 10 -13.89 11.89 1.58
CA LEU A 10 -13.07 11.14 0.62
C LEU A 10 -13.99 10.42 -0.36
N VAL A 11 -13.98 10.87 -1.62
CA VAL A 11 -14.73 10.22 -2.71
C VAL A 11 -13.92 9.02 -3.23
N PRO A 12 -14.50 7.79 -3.26
CA PRO A 12 -13.84 6.60 -3.79
C PRO A 12 -13.64 6.72 -5.31
N ARG A 13 -12.44 6.38 -5.81
CA ARG A 13 -12.08 6.54 -7.23
C ARG A 13 -11.33 5.34 -7.78
N ARG A 14 -11.66 4.94 -9.01
CA ARG A 14 -10.86 4.03 -9.86
C ARG A 14 -10.19 4.86 -10.95
N GLY A 15 -8.89 5.09 -10.83
CA GLY A 15 -8.17 6.01 -11.73
C GLY A 15 -8.68 7.46 -11.61
N ALA A 16 -9.23 8.01 -12.69
CA ALA A 16 -9.77 9.37 -12.73
C ALA A 16 -11.26 9.46 -12.36
N GLU A 17 -12.00 8.36 -12.47
CA GLU A 17 -13.46 8.32 -12.33
C GLU A 17 -13.89 8.06 -10.89
N ALA A 18 -14.99 8.70 -10.47
CA ALA A 18 -15.63 8.43 -9.19
C ALA A 18 -16.48 7.17 -9.32
N VAL A 19 -16.43 6.30 -8.30
CA VAL A 19 -17.21 5.06 -8.28
C VAL A 19 -18.62 5.36 -7.77
N ASP A 20 -19.63 4.84 -8.46
CA ASP A 20 -21.02 4.87 -8.00
C ASP A 20 -21.25 3.75 -6.97
N PRO A 21 -21.72 4.06 -5.74
CA PRO A 21 -21.97 3.06 -4.71
C PRO A 21 -23.08 2.07 -5.04
N GLU A 22 -24.00 2.38 -5.96
CA GLU A 22 -25.08 1.44 -6.34
C GLU A 22 -24.62 0.41 -7.40
N ASP A 23 -23.50 0.68 -8.08
CA ASP A 23 -22.94 -0.18 -9.12
C ASP A 23 -21.84 -1.13 -8.61
N THR A 24 -21.59 -1.15 -7.30
CA THR A 24 -20.46 -1.87 -6.70
C THR A 24 -20.88 -2.56 -5.41
N SER A 25 -20.39 -3.79 -5.16
CA SER A 25 -20.62 -4.47 -3.89
C SER A 25 -20.01 -3.70 -2.71
N LEU A 26 -20.56 -3.86 -1.50
CA LEU A 26 -20.05 -3.16 -0.31
C LEU A 26 -18.58 -3.49 0.00
N VAL A 27 -18.17 -4.73 -0.28
CA VAL A 27 -16.77 -5.18 -0.14
C VAL A 27 -15.85 -4.43 -1.10
N ASP A 28 -16.22 -4.35 -2.38
CA ASP A 28 -15.42 -3.65 -3.38
C ASP A 28 -15.37 -2.14 -3.11
N LEU A 29 -16.48 -1.57 -2.65
CA LEU A 29 -16.54 -0.17 -2.22
C LEU A 29 -15.56 0.09 -1.07
N TYR A 30 -15.47 -0.83 -0.10
CA TYR A 30 -14.47 -0.78 0.97
C TYR A 30 -13.03 -0.84 0.41
N ARG A 31 -12.74 -1.76 -0.52
CA ARG A 31 -11.41 -1.89 -1.16
C ARG A 31 -11.00 -0.60 -1.88
N VAL A 32 -11.91 0.00 -2.67
CA VAL A 32 -11.65 1.27 -3.37
C VAL A 32 -11.41 2.42 -2.39
N HIS A 33 -12.15 2.48 -1.28
CA HIS A 33 -11.92 3.45 -0.22
C HIS A 33 -10.54 3.29 0.44
N ALA A 34 -10.14 2.06 0.75
CA ALA A 34 -8.83 1.75 1.33
C ALA A 34 -7.70 2.19 0.38
N GLU A 35 -7.75 1.81 -0.89
CA GLU A 35 -6.77 2.23 -1.90
C GLU A 35 -6.71 3.75 -2.08
N SER A 36 -7.88 4.40 -2.12
CA SER A 36 -7.98 5.87 -2.26
C SER A 36 -7.36 6.58 -1.05
N ALA A 37 -7.52 6.03 0.15
CA ALA A 37 -6.92 6.55 1.37
C ALA A 37 -5.40 6.35 1.40
N GLU A 38 -4.89 5.19 0.95
CA GLU A 38 -3.46 4.92 0.84
C GLU A 38 -2.77 5.84 -0.17
N ARG A 39 -3.37 5.99 -1.37
CA ARG A 39 -2.89 6.96 -2.37
C ARG A 39 -2.83 8.36 -1.76
N ALA A 40 -3.88 8.81 -1.08
CA ALA A 40 -3.90 10.11 -0.40
C ALA A 40 -2.87 10.24 0.73
N ALA A 41 -2.46 9.13 1.37
CA ALA A 41 -1.41 9.10 2.40
C ALA A 41 0.02 9.14 1.79
N ALA A 42 0.27 8.41 0.70
CA ALA A 42 1.57 8.36 0.02
C ALA A 42 2.03 9.75 -0.47
N TRP A 43 1.12 10.60 -0.92
CA TRP A 43 1.39 12.00 -1.30
C TRP A 43 1.83 12.90 -0.12
N ARG A 44 1.64 12.49 1.15
CA ARG A 44 2.21 13.22 2.30
C ARG A 44 3.70 12.96 2.48
N GLY A 45 4.21 11.81 2.01
CA GLY A 45 5.61 11.39 2.16
C GLY A 45 6.59 12.14 1.26
N THR A 46 6.14 12.65 0.12
CA THR A 46 6.98 13.35 -0.87
C THR A 46 7.15 14.85 -0.60
N LEU A 47 6.30 15.47 0.23
CA LEU A 47 6.36 16.91 0.54
C LEU A 47 7.19 17.27 1.79
N ARG A 48 7.72 16.27 2.50
CA ARG A 48 8.59 16.48 3.68
C ARG A 48 10.08 16.18 3.44
N ARG A 49 10.47 15.87 2.20
CA ARG A 49 11.85 15.44 1.86
C ARG A 49 12.67 16.48 1.09
N ALA A 50 12.17 17.71 0.94
CA ALA A 50 12.95 18.85 0.45
C ALA A 50 13.49 19.68 1.62
N CYS A 51 14.40 19.09 2.41
CA CYS A 51 15.39 19.76 3.28
C CYS A 51 16.12 18.69 4.11
N GLY A 52 17.42 18.49 3.88
CA GLY A 52 18.33 17.84 4.83
C GLY A 52 18.91 16.49 4.40
N SER A 53 20.23 16.49 4.22
CA SER A 53 21.15 15.36 4.00
C SER A 53 21.03 14.23 5.04
N GLY A 54 21.22 12.97 4.60
CA GLY A 54 21.45 11.84 5.51
C GLY A 54 21.22 10.47 4.88
N SER A 55 22.32 9.75 4.64
CA SER A 55 22.40 8.35 4.21
C SER A 55 21.61 7.39 5.13
N SER A 56 20.86 6.44 4.57
CA SER A 56 20.91 5.03 4.98
C SER A 56 20.16 4.15 3.98
N PHE A 57 20.85 3.10 3.54
CA PHE A 57 20.26 1.89 2.97
C PHE A 57 19.17 1.36 3.93
N ASN A 58 18.04 0.92 3.39
CA ASN A 58 17.29 -0.19 3.95
C ASN A 58 16.58 -0.95 2.83
N SER A 59 16.97 -2.21 2.72
CA SER A 59 16.26 -3.28 2.03
C SER A 59 14.89 -3.45 2.69
N GLY A 60 13.82 -3.39 1.91
CA GLY A 60 12.45 -3.49 2.38
C GLY A 60 11.65 -4.37 1.43
N THR A 61 11.38 -5.58 1.89
CA THR A 61 10.40 -6.55 1.38
C THR A 61 9.08 -5.88 0.99
N LEU A 62 8.77 -5.90 -0.31
CA LEU A 62 7.44 -5.61 -0.83
C LEU A 62 6.56 -6.82 -0.56
N THR A 63 5.47 -6.60 0.17
CA THR A 63 4.40 -7.58 0.41
C THR A 63 3.62 -7.79 -0.89
N ASN A 64 3.48 -9.06 -1.29
CA ASN A 64 2.62 -9.49 -2.39
C ASN A 64 1.20 -8.98 -2.22
N SER A 65 0.77 -8.09 -3.10
CA SER A 65 -0.64 -7.85 -3.42
C SER A 65 -0.93 -8.58 -4.72
N SER A 66 -1.56 -9.75 -4.60
CA SER A 66 -2.08 -10.54 -5.71
C SER A 66 -3.30 -9.83 -6.30
N ASN A 67 -3.05 -8.95 -7.27
CA ASN A 67 -3.95 -8.60 -8.35
C ASN A 67 -3.13 -7.88 -9.43
N ILE A 68 -2.26 -8.66 -10.08
CA ILE A 68 -1.55 -8.22 -11.27
C ILE A 68 -2.42 -8.59 -12.46
N THR A 69 -3.31 -7.70 -12.87
CA THR A 69 -3.50 -7.50 -14.31
C THR A 69 -2.23 -6.82 -14.77
N THR A 70 -1.28 -7.61 -15.31
CA THR A 70 -0.03 -7.08 -15.88
C THR A 70 -0.42 -6.00 -16.88
N PRO A 71 -0.03 -4.72 -16.68
CA PRO A 71 -0.20 -3.75 -17.74
C PRO A 71 0.54 -4.29 -18.97
N PRO A 72 -0.03 -4.20 -20.18
CA PRO A 72 0.65 -4.66 -21.38
C PRO A 72 2.02 -3.98 -21.44
N VAL A 73 3.06 -4.77 -21.69
CA VAL A 73 4.44 -4.31 -21.81
C VAL A 73 4.48 -3.27 -22.94
N GLN A 74 4.46 -1.99 -22.59
CA GLN A 74 4.52 -0.91 -23.57
C GLN A 74 5.98 -0.70 -23.97
N SER A 75 6.31 -1.08 -25.21
CA SER A 75 7.51 -0.62 -25.89
C SER A 75 7.35 0.87 -26.21
N HIS A 76 8.32 1.68 -25.80
CA HIS A 76 8.35 3.12 -26.06
C HIS A 76 9.27 3.42 -27.24
N TYR A 77 8.93 4.45 -28.00
CA TYR A 77 9.72 4.91 -29.15
C TYR A 77 9.99 6.40 -29.00
N LEU A 78 11.25 6.80 -29.16
CA LEU A 78 11.65 8.21 -29.07
C LEU A 78 11.97 8.74 -30.46
N MET A 79 11.12 9.63 -30.97
CA MET A 79 11.39 10.36 -32.20
C MET A 79 12.32 11.53 -31.91
N CYS A 80 13.39 11.66 -32.71
CA CYS A 80 14.35 12.74 -32.65
C CYS A 80 14.57 13.30 -34.06
N SER A 81 14.22 14.57 -34.26
CA SER A 81 14.37 15.29 -35.52
C SER A 81 15.36 16.43 -35.35
N MET A 82 16.46 16.38 -36.08
CA MET A 82 17.42 17.48 -36.11
C MET A 82 16.85 18.63 -36.96
N ARG A 83 16.72 19.81 -36.34
CA ARG A 83 16.17 21.02 -36.97
C ARG A 83 17.26 21.90 -37.55
N ASP A 84 18.24 22.23 -36.72
CA ASP A 84 19.29 23.18 -37.10
C ASP A 84 20.65 22.82 -36.49
N PHE A 85 21.70 23.18 -37.23
CA PHE A 85 23.09 23.10 -36.80
C PHE A 85 23.71 24.47 -36.96
N GLY A 86 23.67 25.25 -35.88
CA GLY A 86 24.26 26.57 -35.87
C GLY A 86 25.77 26.51 -35.74
N HIS A 87 26.51 25.79 -36.58
CA HIS A 87 27.99 25.86 -36.65
C HIS A 87 28.45 25.59 -38.09
N THR A 88 29.61 26.13 -38.48
CA THR A 88 30.22 25.84 -39.80
C THR A 88 31.48 25.00 -39.61
N ALA A 89 31.63 23.90 -40.35
CA ALA A 89 32.84 23.07 -40.32
C ALA A 89 34.00 23.66 -41.15
N GLY A 90 34.18 24.99 -41.11
CA GLY A 90 35.26 25.69 -41.82
C GLY A 90 35.26 25.47 -43.33
N GLY A 91 34.09 25.31 -43.96
CA GLY A 91 33.92 25.06 -45.40
C GLY A 91 34.20 23.61 -45.84
N ASP A 92 34.38 22.68 -44.90
CA ASP A 92 34.27 21.22 -45.14
C ASP A 92 32.83 20.75 -44.91
N GLU A 93 32.49 19.53 -45.34
CA GLU A 93 31.21 18.89 -44.98
C GLU A 93 31.27 18.42 -43.52
N ALA A 94 30.13 18.32 -42.86
CA ALA A 94 30.05 17.77 -41.50
C ALA A 94 29.11 16.57 -41.42
N GLU A 95 29.47 15.59 -40.59
CA GLU A 95 28.61 14.48 -40.19
C GLU A 95 28.26 14.62 -38.70
N LEU A 96 26.97 14.60 -38.39
CA LEU A 96 26.44 14.52 -37.03
C LEU A 96 26.06 13.07 -36.74
N LEU A 97 26.64 12.48 -35.70
CA LEU A 97 26.29 11.15 -35.21
C LEU A 97 25.54 11.28 -33.88
N LEU A 98 24.25 10.88 -33.87
CA LEU A 98 23.34 11.00 -32.73
C LEU A 98 23.02 9.62 -32.15
N TRP A 99 23.04 9.45 -30.82
CA TRP A 99 22.61 8.20 -30.16
C TRP A 99 22.19 8.42 -28.70
N LEU A 100 21.52 7.42 -28.13
CA LEU A 100 21.15 7.37 -26.71
C LEU A 100 22.24 6.70 -25.88
N HIS A 101 22.68 7.35 -24.81
CA HIS A 101 23.75 6.90 -23.92
C HIS A 101 23.25 6.71 -22.49
N ASP A 102 23.61 5.58 -21.88
CA ASP A 102 23.34 5.28 -20.46
C ASP A 102 24.54 5.73 -19.62
N ALA A 103 24.38 6.87 -18.94
CA ALA A 103 25.45 7.49 -18.16
C ALA A 103 25.93 6.64 -16.98
N ARG A 104 25.07 5.78 -16.41
CA ARG A 104 25.43 4.93 -15.27
C ARG A 104 26.36 3.80 -15.70
N ARG A 105 26.12 3.23 -16.88
CA ARG A 105 26.94 2.14 -17.44
C ARG A 105 28.10 2.65 -18.30
N ALA A 106 28.13 3.95 -18.63
CA ALA A 106 29.08 4.55 -19.58
C ALA A 106 29.09 3.81 -20.93
N GLN A 107 27.90 3.44 -21.42
CA GLN A 107 27.73 2.67 -22.65
C GLN A 107 26.55 3.22 -23.48
N PRO A 108 26.63 3.14 -24.82
CA PRO A 108 25.53 3.53 -25.67
C PRO A 108 24.43 2.48 -25.65
N LEU A 109 23.19 2.95 -25.48
CA LEU A 109 21.96 2.16 -25.47
C LEU A 109 21.43 1.91 -26.88
N SER A 110 21.63 2.84 -27.83
CA SER A 110 21.16 2.72 -29.21
C SER A 110 22.30 2.66 -30.22
N GLU A 111 21.97 2.26 -31.45
CA GLU A 111 22.80 2.55 -32.62
C GLU A 111 22.98 4.06 -32.84
N ARG A 112 23.93 4.43 -33.71
CA ARG A 112 24.17 5.81 -34.13
C ARG A 112 23.31 6.15 -35.33
N PHE A 113 22.65 7.30 -35.30
CA PHE A 113 21.99 7.91 -36.44
C PHE A 113 22.92 8.96 -37.07
N ARG A 114 23.03 9.00 -38.40
CA ARG A 114 23.93 9.94 -39.11
C ARG A 114 23.14 10.98 -39.89
N VAL A 115 23.41 12.25 -39.59
CA VAL A 115 22.95 13.41 -40.37
C VAL A 115 24.14 14.01 -41.13
N ARG A 116 23.98 14.29 -42.43
CA ARG A 116 25.01 14.95 -43.25
C ARG A 116 24.66 16.42 -43.43
N ILE A 117 25.64 17.28 -43.21
CA ILE A 117 25.53 18.75 -43.31
C ILE A 117 26.46 19.21 -44.42
N ALA A 118 25.91 19.97 -45.35
CA ALA A 118 26.63 20.47 -46.52
C ALA A 118 27.60 21.61 -46.16
N ARG A 119 28.50 21.95 -47.09
CA ARG A 119 29.64 22.88 -46.87
C ARG A 119 29.24 24.33 -46.61
N ASP A 120 28.09 24.71 -47.13
CA ASP A 120 27.42 26.00 -46.97
C ASP A 120 26.83 26.20 -45.57
N GLY A 121 26.82 25.15 -44.73
CA GLY A 121 26.51 25.25 -43.31
C GLY A 121 25.03 25.41 -42.97
N PHE A 122 24.15 25.42 -43.97
CA PHE A 122 22.71 25.42 -43.75
C PHE A 122 22.20 23.99 -43.52
N SER A 123 21.37 23.82 -42.49
CA SER A 123 20.53 22.64 -42.34
C SER A 123 19.45 22.71 -43.42
N ASN A 124 19.47 21.80 -44.41
CA ASN A 124 18.40 21.66 -45.41
C ASN A 124 17.12 21.03 -44.80
N TYR A 125 16.86 21.26 -43.51
CA TYR A 125 15.75 20.67 -42.77
C TYR A 125 14.41 20.90 -43.48
N VAL A 126 14.19 22.10 -44.04
CA VAL A 126 12.94 22.44 -44.74
C VAL A 126 12.76 21.63 -46.04
N ASP A 127 13.85 21.29 -46.73
CA ASP A 127 13.80 20.56 -48.02
C ASP A 127 13.84 19.04 -47.85
N ARG A 128 14.32 18.53 -46.69
CA ARG A 128 14.49 17.09 -46.40
C ARG A 128 14.10 16.71 -44.97
N LEU A 129 12.89 17.07 -44.53
CA LEU A 129 12.33 16.73 -43.20
C LEU A 129 12.56 15.27 -42.78
N HIS A 130 12.42 14.35 -43.72
CA HIS A 130 12.49 12.91 -43.50
C HIS A 130 13.93 12.41 -43.26
N ALA A 131 14.94 13.01 -43.91
CA ALA A 131 16.33 12.54 -43.87
C ALA A 131 17.07 12.90 -42.56
N ASN A 132 16.55 13.87 -41.79
CA ASN A 132 17.16 14.37 -40.55
C ASN A 132 16.45 13.86 -39.29
N SER A 133 15.55 12.89 -39.44
CA SER A 133 14.73 12.34 -38.35
C SER A 133 15.05 10.87 -38.10
N THR A 134 15.16 10.49 -36.83
CA THR A 134 15.33 9.11 -36.39
C THR A 134 14.29 8.73 -35.34
N LEU A 135 13.85 7.48 -35.39
CA LEU A 135 13.04 6.84 -34.38
C LEU A 135 13.89 5.84 -33.60
N PHE A 136 14.23 6.16 -32.36
CA PHE A 136 14.85 5.21 -31.45
C PHE A 136 13.80 4.19 -31.00
N ALA A 137 13.99 2.94 -31.40
CA ALA A 137 13.03 1.86 -31.19
C ALA A 137 13.39 0.94 -30.02
N ASP A 138 12.40 0.18 -29.56
CA ASP A 138 12.51 -0.91 -28.58
C ASP A 138 13.00 -0.47 -27.18
N LEU A 139 12.63 0.75 -26.76
CA LEU A 139 12.96 1.26 -25.43
C LEU A 139 11.93 0.74 -24.41
N SER A 140 12.40 0.14 -23.32
CA SER A 140 11.52 -0.32 -22.25
C SER A 140 11.31 0.75 -21.18
N SER A 141 10.28 0.57 -20.35
CA SER A 141 10.06 1.41 -19.16
C SER A 141 11.27 1.41 -18.22
N THR A 142 12.01 0.29 -18.14
CA THR A 142 13.24 0.20 -17.34
C THR A 142 14.34 1.07 -17.94
N ASP A 143 14.47 1.11 -19.27
CA ASP A 143 15.42 1.99 -19.96
C ASP A 143 15.09 3.47 -19.77
N LEU A 144 13.82 3.85 -19.92
CA LEU A 144 13.38 5.25 -19.73
C LEU A 144 13.58 5.76 -18.29
N SER A 145 13.59 4.85 -17.31
CA SER A 145 13.86 5.20 -15.90
C SER A 145 15.35 5.46 -15.62
N ARG A 146 16.26 5.15 -16.56
CA ARG A 146 17.70 5.33 -16.40
C ARG A 146 18.12 6.78 -16.60
N GLU A 147 19.38 7.06 -16.30
CA GLU A 147 20.00 8.34 -16.59
C GLU A 147 20.40 8.42 -18.07
N LEU A 148 19.41 8.63 -18.94
CA LEU A 148 19.57 8.70 -20.39
C LEU A 148 20.00 10.08 -20.88
N TRP A 149 20.97 10.07 -21.79
CA TRP A 149 21.48 11.25 -22.47
C TRP A 149 21.44 11.06 -23.98
N LEU A 150 21.01 12.09 -24.71
CA LEU A 150 21.22 12.17 -26.14
C LEU A 150 22.63 12.74 -26.39
N VAL A 151 23.46 11.99 -27.10
CA VAL A 151 24.83 12.39 -27.43
C VAL A 151 24.93 12.68 -28.93
N ALA A 152 25.63 13.75 -29.28
CA ALA A 152 25.94 14.12 -30.65
C ALA A 152 27.46 14.24 -30.84
N TRP A 153 28.03 13.47 -31.75
CA TRP A 153 29.39 13.70 -32.26
C TRP A 153 29.34 14.49 -33.56
N VAL A 154 30.23 15.47 -33.67
CA VAL A 154 30.39 16.32 -34.85
C VAL A 154 31.74 16.00 -35.48
N ILE A 155 31.69 15.49 -36.71
CA ILE A 155 32.84 15.04 -37.48
C ILE A 155 32.94 15.92 -38.73
N ARG A 156 34.13 16.49 -38.98
CA ARG A 156 34.40 17.21 -40.23
C ARG A 156 34.94 16.24 -41.28
N VAL A 157 34.44 16.34 -42.51
CA VAL A 157 34.82 15.49 -43.65
C VAL A 157 35.39 16.37 -44.74
N GLY A 158 36.69 16.25 -44.97
CA GLY A 158 37.38 17.13 -45.92
C GLY A 158 38.85 16.81 -46.10
N ARG A 159 39.53 17.64 -46.89
CA ARG A 159 40.98 17.51 -47.15
C ARG A 159 41.79 18.22 -46.05
N TRP A 160 43.06 17.87 -45.93
CA TRP A 160 43.96 18.50 -44.96
C TRP A 160 44.23 19.97 -45.35
N ALA A 161 44.16 20.87 -44.35
CA ALA A 161 44.65 22.23 -44.52
C ALA A 161 46.18 22.20 -44.43
N GLY A 162 46.87 22.84 -45.37
CA GLY A 162 48.33 23.00 -45.27
C GLY A 162 48.68 23.81 -44.01
N ALA A 163 49.83 23.51 -43.40
CA ALA A 163 50.34 24.25 -42.25
C ALA A 163 50.71 25.69 -42.67
N GLY A 164 49.72 26.58 -42.66
CA GLY A 164 49.82 28.00 -42.94
C GLY A 164 48.46 28.62 -42.63
N GLY A 165 48.38 29.35 -41.52
CA GLY A 165 47.15 30.02 -41.10
C GLY A 165 46.70 31.10 -42.09
N SER A 166 45.42 31.47 -41.97
CA SER A 166 44.69 32.42 -42.82
C SER A 166 44.20 31.87 -44.16
N GLY A 167 42.93 32.12 -44.45
CA GLY A 167 42.20 31.56 -45.59
C GLY A 167 42.85 31.85 -46.94
N THR A 168 42.49 31.00 -47.92
CA THR A 168 42.85 31.00 -49.37
C THR A 168 43.97 30.05 -49.84
N GLY A 169 44.57 29.21 -48.99
CA GLY A 169 45.48 28.14 -49.45
C GLY A 169 44.77 26.91 -50.04
N GLU A 170 45.26 26.36 -51.16
CA GLU A 170 44.79 25.08 -51.72
C GLU A 170 44.88 23.94 -50.69
N ARG A 171 43.76 23.30 -50.34
CA ARG A 171 43.72 22.11 -49.48
C ARG A 171 44.38 20.92 -50.21
N ARG A 172 45.40 20.30 -49.61
CA ARG A 172 46.17 19.16 -50.15
C ARG A 172 45.92 17.89 -49.32
N GLY A 173 46.21 16.71 -49.87
CA GLY A 173 45.98 15.42 -49.20
C GLY A 173 44.63 14.74 -49.49
N PRO A 174 44.48 13.46 -49.13
CA PRO A 174 43.23 12.70 -49.33
C PRO A 174 42.12 13.21 -48.40
N VAL A 175 40.87 12.99 -48.79
CA VAL A 175 39.70 13.26 -47.94
C VAL A 175 39.74 12.32 -46.73
N ALA A 176 39.56 12.86 -45.53
CA ALA A 176 39.55 12.12 -44.28
C ALA A 176 38.46 12.66 -43.33
N ARG A 177 37.89 11.75 -42.53
CA ARG A 177 36.97 12.07 -41.44
C ARG A 177 37.81 12.43 -40.21
N ARG A 178 37.58 13.61 -39.63
CA ARG A 178 38.35 14.14 -38.49
C ARG A 178 37.40 14.66 -37.41
N PRO A 179 37.78 14.57 -36.13
CA PRO A 179 36.95 15.09 -35.04
C PRO A 179 36.80 16.62 -35.15
N LEU A 180 35.61 17.14 -34.80
CA LEU A 180 35.34 18.57 -34.64
C LEU A 180 34.87 18.90 -33.21
N GLY A 181 33.92 18.14 -32.68
CA GLY A 181 33.41 18.34 -31.32
C GLY A 181 32.28 17.38 -30.94
N ALA A 182 31.73 17.53 -29.73
CA ALA A 182 30.58 16.76 -29.26
C ALA A 182 29.63 17.61 -28.40
N GLY A 183 28.35 17.27 -28.39
CA GLY A 183 27.31 17.85 -27.55
C GLY A 183 26.51 16.77 -26.83
N VAL A 184 25.96 17.09 -25.65
CA VAL A 184 25.15 16.17 -24.85
C VAL A 184 23.89 16.88 -24.32
N LEU A 185 22.77 16.18 -24.29
CA LEU A 185 21.47 16.67 -23.80
C LEU A 185 20.88 15.65 -22.80
N PRO A 186 20.63 16.02 -21.53
CA PRO A 186 19.98 15.14 -20.57
C PRO A 186 18.50 14.96 -20.90
N LEU A 187 18.04 13.71 -20.99
CA LEU A 187 16.64 13.40 -21.30
C LEU A 187 15.75 13.29 -20.05
N ALA A 188 16.33 13.39 -18.85
CA ALA A 188 15.59 13.17 -17.61
C ALA A 188 14.44 14.19 -17.41
N ASP A 189 14.62 15.44 -17.83
CA ASP A 189 13.59 16.48 -17.70
C ASP A 189 12.49 16.35 -18.76
N PHE A 190 12.80 15.74 -19.90
CA PHE A 190 11.84 15.38 -20.94
C PHE A 190 10.99 14.18 -20.48
N LEU A 191 11.61 13.12 -19.94
CA LEU A 191 10.93 11.87 -19.58
C LEU A 191 10.08 11.95 -18.30
N ARG A 192 10.32 12.89 -17.37
CA ARG A 192 9.58 13.01 -16.09
C ARG A 192 8.24 13.76 -16.17
N GLN A 193 7.84 14.29 -17.33
CA GLN A 193 6.65 15.12 -17.42
C GLN A 193 5.37 14.27 -17.48
N PRO A 194 4.34 14.57 -16.66
CA PRO A 194 3.16 13.71 -16.46
C PRO A 194 2.10 13.77 -17.59
N GLU A 195 2.27 14.63 -18.59
CA GLU A 195 1.31 14.74 -19.71
C GLU A 195 1.68 13.80 -20.87
N PRO A 196 0.71 13.17 -21.55
CA PRO A 196 0.96 12.39 -22.76
C PRO A 196 1.56 13.32 -23.83
N GLN A 197 2.84 13.11 -24.16
CA GLN A 197 3.63 14.00 -25.02
C GLN A 197 3.31 13.77 -26.50
N THR A 198 2.13 14.19 -26.93
CA THR A 198 1.70 14.12 -28.33
C THR A 198 2.36 15.19 -29.20
N ILE A 199 2.93 16.24 -28.60
CA ILE A 199 3.50 17.42 -29.29
C ILE A 199 5.04 17.38 -29.24
N GLU A 200 5.70 17.67 -30.37
CA GLU A 200 7.16 17.80 -30.48
C GLU A 200 7.69 18.98 -29.66
N LYS A 201 8.75 18.77 -28.86
CA LYS A 201 9.42 19.82 -28.08
C LYS A 201 10.85 20.04 -28.58
N GLU A 202 11.21 21.30 -28.81
CA GLU A 202 12.54 21.69 -29.28
C GLU A 202 13.51 21.92 -28.13
N TYR A 203 14.73 21.40 -28.29
CA TYR A 203 15.83 21.53 -27.35
C TYR A 203 17.09 21.99 -28.09
N THR A 204 17.85 22.88 -27.47
CA THR A 204 19.13 23.38 -28.01
C THR A 204 20.26 23.07 -27.04
N PHE A 205 21.36 22.47 -27.52
CA PHE A 205 22.53 22.17 -26.72
C PHE A 205 23.84 22.53 -27.45
N LYS A 206 24.86 22.92 -26.67
CA LYS A 206 26.13 23.45 -27.18
C LYS A 206 27.10 22.34 -27.60
N VAL A 207 27.95 22.64 -28.58
CA VAL A 207 29.05 21.75 -29.02
C VAL A 207 30.35 22.17 -28.34
N TYR A 208 31.05 21.20 -27.77
CA TYR A 208 32.36 21.36 -27.14
C TYR A 208 33.44 20.66 -27.96
N GLN A 209 34.67 21.15 -27.87
CA GLN A 209 35.87 20.61 -28.50
C GLN A 209 36.94 20.32 -27.43
N CYS A 210 37.77 19.31 -27.68
CA CYS A 210 38.92 18.92 -26.86
C CYS A 210 40.13 18.59 -27.74
N GLU A 211 41.24 18.16 -27.14
CA GLU A 211 42.35 17.58 -27.90
C GLU A 211 41.88 16.33 -28.67
N GLU A 212 42.35 16.14 -29.91
CA GLU A 212 41.89 15.04 -30.78
C GLU A 212 42.10 13.66 -30.15
N LYS A 213 43.14 13.49 -29.31
CA LYS A 213 43.44 12.23 -28.62
C LYS A 213 42.38 11.81 -27.60
N ASP A 214 41.68 12.78 -27.00
CA ASP A 214 40.68 12.57 -25.95
C ASP A 214 39.24 12.58 -26.51
N PHE A 215 39.08 12.77 -27.83
CA PHE A 215 37.77 12.91 -28.49
C PHE A 215 36.81 11.76 -28.21
N HIS A 216 37.32 10.53 -28.17
CA HIS A 216 36.52 9.33 -27.93
C HIS A 216 35.81 9.33 -26.56
N GLN A 217 36.34 10.04 -25.55
CA GLN A 217 35.74 10.18 -24.21
C GLN A 217 35.08 11.54 -23.98
N LEU A 218 35.05 12.43 -24.99
CA LEU A 218 34.56 13.81 -24.83
C LEU A 218 33.13 13.86 -24.28
N HIS A 219 32.24 13.02 -24.80
CA HIS A 219 30.86 12.95 -24.33
C HIS A 219 30.75 12.52 -22.86
N ASP A 220 31.54 11.54 -22.42
CA ASP A 220 31.58 11.12 -21.01
C ASP A 220 32.11 12.23 -20.09
N MET A 221 33.13 12.97 -20.53
CA MET A 221 33.63 14.13 -19.80
C MET A 221 32.55 15.20 -19.64
N LEU A 222 31.75 15.45 -20.68
CA LEU A 222 30.64 16.41 -20.64
C LEU A 222 29.51 15.95 -19.71
N ILE A 223 29.10 14.68 -19.79
CA ILE A 223 28.08 14.08 -18.90
C ILE A 223 28.53 14.17 -17.43
N ARG A 224 29.81 13.89 -17.14
CA ARG A 224 30.41 14.00 -15.81
C ARG A 224 30.77 15.44 -15.41
N LYS A 225 30.43 16.43 -16.22
CA LYS A 225 30.68 17.88 -16.01
C LYS A 225 32.17 18.22 -15.80
N GLN A 226 33.08 17.49 -16.44
CA GLN A 226 34.53 17.74 -16.42
C GLN A 226 34.94 18.78 -17.48
N THR A 227 34.54 20.04 -17.28
CA THR A 227 34.71 21.09 -18.29
C THR A 227 36.12 21.67 -18.42
N ASN A 228 37.04 21.37 -17.48
CA ASN A 228 38.39 21.98 -17.45
C ASN A 228 39.27 21.63 -18.67
N LYS A 229 38.91 20.60 -19.44
CA LYS A 229 39.61 20.15 -20.66
C LYS A 229 38.83 20.40 -21.95
N CYS A 230 37.66 21.04 -21.86
CA CYS A 230 36.73 21.21 -22.97
C CYS A 230 36.50 22.69 -23.24
N ASN A 231 36.66 23.12 -24.51
CA ASN A 231 36.33 24.47 -24.94
C ASN A 231 35.02 24.46 -25.72
N ILE A 232 34.22 25.51 -25.63
CA ILE A 232 33.02 25.65 -26.47
C ILE A 232 33.46 25.96 -27.90
N LEU A 233 32.82 25.34 -28.89
CA LEU A 233 33.09 25.63 -30.30
C LEU A 233 32.65 27.10 -30.60
N PRO A 234 33.52 27.97 -31.14
CA PRO A 234 33.23 29.39 -31.28
C PRO A 234 32.07 29.68 -32.26
N GLY A 235 31.19 30.65 -31.92
CA GLY A 235 29.97 31.00 -32.66
C GLY A 235 29.15 32.18 -32.07
N GLN A 236 28.11 32.66 -32.79
CA GLN A 236 27.17 33.71 -32.33
C GLN A 236 26.30 33.23 -31.14
N PRO A 237 25.60 34.10 -30.37
CA PRO A 237 25.01 33.73 -29.07
C PRO A 237 23.93 32.64 -29.07
N ASN A 238 23.34 32.28 -30.22
CA ASN A 238 22.36 31.19 -30.39
C ASN A 238 22.94 29.91 -31.03
N TYR A 239 24.27 29.73 -31.04
CA TYR A 239 24.93 28.59 -31.71
C TYR A 239 24.84 27.27 -30.90
N GLY A 240 24.34 26.22 -31.53
CA GLY A 240 24.23 24.87 -30.99
C GLY A 240 23.58 23.87 -31.96
N ILE A 241 23.31 22.65 -31.47
CA ILE A 241 22.50 21.66 -32.18
C ILE A 241 21.06 21.81 -31.68
N VAL A 242 20.10 21.99 -32.59
CA VAL A 242 18.67 22.06 -32.29
C VAL A 242 17.99 20.75 -32.69
N VAL A 243 17.35 20.08 -31.73
CA VAL A 243 16.61 18.83 -31.94
C VAL A 243 15.18 18.95 -31.43
N ALA A 244 14.24 18.37 -32.14
CA ALA A 244 12.87 18.19 -31.70
C ALA A 244 12.67 16.74 -31.21
N LEU A 245 12.12 16.57 -30.01
CA LEU A 245 11.89 15.27 -29.38
C LEU A 245 10.39 15.01 -29.19
N ARG A 246 9.96 13.77 -29.40
CA ARG A 246 8.59 13.28 -29.15
C ARG A 246 8.59 11.82 -28.73
N LEU A 247 7.88 11.49 -27.65
CA LEU A 247 7.74 10.12 -27.16
C LEU A 247 6.46 9.50 -27.71
N LEU A 248 6.57 8.31 -28.33
CA LEU A 248 5.49 7.58 -28.94
C LEU A 248 5.27 6.25 -28.22
N THR A 249 4.02 5.95 -27.86
CA THR A 249 3.60 4.71 -27.17
C THR A 249 2.67 3.84 -28.01
N ASN A 250 2.13 4.37 -29.10
CA ASN A 250 1.08 3.71 -29.89
C ASN A 250 1.66 3.17 -31.21
N THR A 251 1.36 1.91 -31.54
CA THR A 251 1.86 1.24 -32.75
C THR A 251 1.46 1.94 -34.05
N GLY A 252 0.27 2.57 -34.09
CA GLY A 252 -0.18 3.36 -35.25
C GLY A 252 0.69 4.60 -35.53
N SER A 253 1.15 5.30 -34.48
CA SER A 253 2.02 6.48 -34.63
C SER A 253 3.44 6.11 -35.09
N ILE A 254 3.87 4.87 -34.86
CA ILE A 254 5.15 4.34 -35.37
C ILE A 254 5.09 4.17 -36.87
N SER A 255 4.03 3.52 -37.38
CA SER A 255 3.86 3.30 -38.81
C SER A 255 3.76 4.62 -39.57
N GLU A 256 3.07 5.61 -39.00
CA GLU A 256 3.02 6.97 -39.54
C GLU A 256 4.40 7.66 -39.52
N ALA A 257 5.15 7.56 -38.43
CA ALA A 257 6.52 8.10 -38.31
C ALA A 257 7.49 7.50 -39.35
N VAL A 258 7.45 6.17 -39.54
CA VAL A 258 8.27 5.47 -40.53
C VAL A 258 7.79 5.76 -41.95
N ALA A 259 6.48 5.85 -42.20
CA ALA A 259 5.91 6.26 -43.47
C ALA A 259 6.27 7.72 -43.82
N SER A 260 6.42 8.56 -42.81
CA SER A 260 7.01 9.91 -42.92
C SER A 260 8.55 9.88 -43.05
N GLY A 261 9.15 8.75 -43.42
CA GLY A 261 10.55 8.62 -43.80
C GLY A 261 11.59 8.79 -42.68
N ALA A 262 11.20 8.72 -41.40
CA ALA A 262 12.16 8.68 -40.31
C ALA A 262 12.94 7.36 -40.31
N THR A 263 14.26 7.43 -40.07
CA THR A 263 15.11 6.24 -40.00
C THR A 263 14.92 5.53 -38.67
N VAL A 264 14.65 4.22 -38.68
CA VAL A 264 14.58 3.44 -37.44
C VAL A 264 16.00 3.15 -36.93
N THR A 265 16.28 3.59 -35.70
CA THR A 265 17.54 3.34 -35.00
C THR A 265 17.30 2.37 -33.85
N ALA A 266 17.79 1.15 -33.99
CA ALA A 266 17.52 0.07 -33.04
C ALA A 266 18.28 0.26 -31.71
N LYS A 267 17.68 -0.24 -30.62
CA LYS A 267 18.36 -0.47 -29.34
C LYS A 267 19.49 -1.49 -29.53
N ARG A 268 20.64 -1.27 -28.89
CA ARG A 268 21.73 -2.24 -28.78
C ARG A 268 21.34 -3.26 -27.73
N GLY A 269 21.32 -4.54 -28.12
CA GLY A 269 20.71 -5.59 -27.31
C GLY A 269 19.25 -5.79 -27.63
N PHE A 270 18.62 -6.68 -26.89
CA PHE A 270 17.22 -7.03 -27.08
C PHE A 270 16.28 -6.12 -26.29
N PRO A 271 15.01 -5.98 -26.73
CA PRO A 271 13.93 -5.56 -25.85
C PRO A 271 13.81 -6.49 -24.64
N ASP A 272 13.11 -6.03 -23.60
CA ASP A 272 12.96 -6.79 -22.35
C ASP A 272 12.25 -8.14 -22.56
N VAL A 273 11.47 -8.28 -23.64
CA VAL A 273 10.82 -9.53 -24.07
C VAL A 273 11.08 -9.73 -25.56
N ILE A 274 11.52 -10.94 -25.94
CA ILE A 274 11.72 -11.35 -27.33
C ILE A 274 10.59 -12.32 -27.67
N MET A 275 9.76 -11.98 -28.65
CA MET A 275 8.66 -12.86 -29.02
C MET A 275 9.17 -14.02 -29.90
N PRO A 276 8.57 -15.22 -29.80
CA PRO A 276 8.93 -16.32 -30.67
C PRO A 276 8.68 -15.94 -32.14
N GLY A 277 9.70 -16.08 -32.99
CA GLY A 277 9.63 -15.71 -34.41
C GLY A 277 10.36 -14.42 -34.78
N ASP A 278 10.70 -13.58 -33.81
CA ASP A 278 11.56 -12.41 -34.04
C ASP A 278 12.98 -12.87 -34.41
N VAL A 279 13.40 -12.62 -35.65
CA VAL A 279 14.74 -12.97 -36.13
C VAL A 279 15.62 -11.72 -36.16
N ARG A 280 16.61 -11.69 -35.28
CA ARG A 280 17.67 -10.68 -35.24
C ARG A 280 19.04 -11.33 -35.15
N ASN A 281 19.99 -10.86 -35.96
CA ASN A 281 21.36 -11.38 -36.08
C ASN A 281 22.36 -10.25 -36.34
N ASP A 282 22.49 -9.35 -35.37
CA ASP A 282 23.41 -8.22 -35.46
C ASP A 282 24.66 -8.49 -34.62
N LEU A 283 25.84 -8.27 -35.19
CA LEU A 283 27.09 -8.24 -34.44
C LEU A 283 27.59 -6.81 -34.35
N TYR A 284 27.59 -6.24 -33.15
CA TYR A 284 28.15 -4.91 -32.93
C TYR A 284 29.66 -5.02 -32.69
N LEU A 285 30.43 -4.25 -33.46
CA LEU A 285 31.89 -4.14 -33.33
C LEU A 285 32.25 -2.70 -32.99
N THR A 286 32.95 -2.50 -31.89
CA THR A 286 33.54 -1.22 -31.51
C THR A 286 35.03 -1.25 -31.82
N LEU A 287 35.48 -0.39 -32.72
CA LEU A 287 36.89 -0.13 -32.94
C LEU A 287 37.39 0.79 -31.83
N GLU A 288 38.06 0.23 -30.82
CA GLU A 288 38.44 0.99 -29.62
C GLU A 288 39.71 1.81 -29.86
N ARG A 289 40.85 1.14 -30.01
CA ARG A 289 42.18 1.76 -30.11
C ARG A 289 43.19 0.82 -30.75
N ALA A 290 44.28 1.38 -31.25
CA ALA A 290 45.44 0.62 -31.71
C ALA A 290 46.74 1.33 -31.33
N GLU A 291 47.84 0.59 -31.31
CA GLU A 291 49.18 1.10 -31.00
C GLU A 291 50.17 0.75 -32.12
N PHE A 292 50.85 1.77 -32.65
CA PHE A 292 51.78 1.63 -33.77
C PHE A 292 53.16 2.21 -33.46
N GLU A 293 54.21 1.59 -34.00
CA GLU A 293 55.56 2.13 -33.88
C GLU A 293 55.77 3.34 -34.80
N ARG A 294 56.56 4.30 -34.31
CA ARG A 294 56.97 5.49 -35.08
C ARG A 294 57.93 5.16 -36.24
N GLY A 295 58.56 3.98 -36.22
CA GLY A 295 59.36 3.46 -37.33
C GLY A 295 60.49 4.39 -37.80
N GLY A 296 61.25 4.96 -36.86
CA GLY A 296 62.42 5.81 -37.15
C GLY A 296 62.12 7.22 -37.68
N LYS A 297 60.85 7.60 -37.89
CA LYS A 297 60.45 8.94 -38.37
C LYS A 297 60.27 9.95 -37.22
N SER A 298 60.48 11.24 -37.50
CA SER A 298 60.29 12.33 -36.50
C SER A 298 58.82 12.67 -36.23
N THR A 299 57.89 12.36 -37.15
CA THR A 299 56.46 12.60 -37.01
C THR A 299 55.69 11.28 -36.88
N ALA A 300 54.63 11.28 -36.08
CA ALA A 300 53.74 10.13 -35.94
C ALA A 300 52.86 9.97 -37.19
N LYS A 301 52.37 8.75 -37.42
CA LYS A 301 51.50 8.41 -38.56
C LYS A 301 50.11 9.00 -38.35
N ASN A 302 49.48 9.43 -39.44
CA ASN A 302 48.03 9.66 -39.51
C ASN A 302 47.39 8.33 -39.92
N VAL A 303 46.82 7.60 -38.96
CA VAL A 303 46.33 6.23 -39.18
C VAL A 303 44.86 6.24 -39.56
N LEU A 304 44.54 5.59 -40.68
CA LEU A 304 43.20 5.25 -41.12
C LEU A 304 43.02 3.74 -40.97
N ALA A 305 41.99 3.32 -40.24
CA ALA A 305 41.57 1.93 -40.18
C ALA A 305 40.37 1.72 -41.13
N THR A 306 40.47 0.74 -42.01
CA THR A 306 39.38 0.30 -42.90
C THR A 306 38.88 -1.06 -42.42
N VAL A 307 37.61 -1.15 -42.03
CA VAL A 307 36.97 -2.38 -41.56
C VAL A 307 36.11 -2.97 -42.68
N SER A 308 36.31 -4.24 -43.01
CA SER A 308 35.52 -5.00 -43.99
C SER A 308 35.29 -6.44 -43.52
N VAL A 309 34.20 -7.06 -43.96
CA VAL A 309 33.91 -8.48 -43.67
C VAL A 309 34.18 -9.30 -44.91
N HIS A 310 34.84 -10.43 -44.72
CA HIS A 310 35.24 -11.35 -45.78
C HIS A 310 34.76 -12.76 -45.51
N ASP A 311 34.62 -13.55 -46.56
CA ASP A 311 34.40 -15.00 -46.48
C ASP A 311 35.73 -15.78 -46.34
N SER A 312 35.64 -17.12 -46.26
CA SER A 312 36.80 -18.01 -46.18
C SER A 312 37.72 -17.97 -47.40
N THR A 313 37.22 -17.48 -48.55
CA THR A 313 37.98 -17.35 -49.80
C THR A 313 38.69 -16.00 -49.92
N GLY A 314 38.36 -15.04 -49.05
CA GLY A 314 38.90 -13.68 -49.04
C GLY A 314 38.05 -12.65 -49.77
N GLN A 315 36.89 -13.05 -50.33
CA GLN A 315 35.96 -12.14 -50.98
C GLN A 315 35.21 -11.28 -49.97
N VAL A 316 34.94 -10.03 -50.32
CA VAL A 316 34.22 -9.08 -49.45
C VAL A 316 32.73 -9.38 -49.48
N ILE A 317 32.12 -9.49 -48.31
CA ILE A 317 30.66 -9.57 -48.18
C ILE A 317 30.11 -8.14 -48.30
N ASN A 318 29.33 -7.88 -49.36
CA ASN A 318 28.82 -6.54 -49.63
C ASN A 318 27.69 -6.14 -48.67
N GLU A 319 27.53 -4.82 -48.45
CA GLU A 319 26.41 -4.23 -47.69
C GLU A 319 26.18 -4.80 -46.28
N CYS A 320 27.23 -5.29 -45.63
CA CYS A 320 27.12 -5.89 -44.30
C CYS A 320 27.67 -5.01 -43.18
N VAL A 321 28.39 -3.93 -43.49
CA VAL A 321 29.00 -3.03 -42.49
C VAL A 321 28.19 -1.75 -42.37
N TRP A 322 27.77 -1.41 -41.16
CA TRP A 322 26.92 -0.25 -40.88
C TRP A 322 27.62 0.65 -39.86
N GLY A 323 28.04 1.85 -40.28
CA GLY A 323 28.61 2.86 -39.37
C GLY A 323 27.56 3.70 -38.63
N ALA A 324 26.33 3.69 -39.12
CA ALA A 324 25.16 4.35 -38.55
C ALA A 324 23.89 3.71 -39.16
N SER A 325 22.74 3.86 -38.51
CA SER A 325 21.44 3.46 -39.05
C SER A 325 21.16 4.20 -40.37
N GLY A 326 20.54 3.51 -41.33
CA GLY A 326 20.20 4.06 -42.65
C GLY A 326 20.65 3.18 -43.81
N VAL A 327 21.87 3.40 -44.33
CA VAL A 327 22.39 2.69 -45.51
C VAL A 327 23.67 1.93 -45.16
N GLY A 328 23.72 0.66 -45.54
CA GLY A 328 24.87 -0.21 -45.37
C GLY A 328 26.04 0.21 -46.25
N SER A 329 27.21 -0.38 -45.98
CA SER A 329 28.36 -0.26 -46.86
C SER A 329 29.16 -1.56 -46.88
N THR A 330 30.02 -1.67 -47.88
CA THR A 330 30.97 -2.79 -48.04
C THR A 330 32.17 -2.68 -47.09
N SER A 331 32.52 -1.45 -46.72
CA SER A 331 33.63 -1.17 -45.80
C SER A 331 33.36 0.10 -45.00
N TYR A 332 34.01 0.24 -43.85
CA TYR A 332 33.94 1.41 -43.00
C TYR A 332 35.31 2.04 -42.81
N GLU A 333 35.39 3.37 -42.99
CA GLU A 333 36.60 4.18 -42.78
C GLU A 333 36.52 4.93 -41.44
N SER A 334 37.50 4.68 -40.56
CA SER A 334 37.60 5.34 -39.26
C SER A 334 37.94 6.83 -39.35
N LEU A 335 37.85 7.53 -38.22
CA LEU A 335 38.45 8.83 -38.00
C LEU A 335 39.98 8.74 -38.14
N VAL A 336 40.59 9.82 -38.63
CA VAL A 336 42.04 9.98 -38.73
C VAL A 336 42.47 11.09 -37.78
N LEU A 337 43.17 10.70 -36.72
CA LEU A 337 43.73 11.63 -35.73
C LEU A 337 45.08 12.15 -36.22
N TYR A 338 45.31 13.45 -36.06
CA TYR A 338 46.52 14.10 -36.57
C TYR A 338 47.77 13.69 -35.76
N HIS A 339 48.78 13.15 -36.44
CA HIS A 339 50.05 12.71 -35.86
C HIS A 339 49.88 11.89 -34.57
N ASN A 340 49.01 10.88 -34.59
CA ASN A 340 48.77 10.00 -33.47
C ASN A 340 49.06 8.53 -33.81
N ASN A 341 50.12 7.99 -33.20
CA ASN A 341 50.52 6.58 -33.34
C ASN A 341 49.70 5.63 -32.46
N SER A 342 48.97 6.15 -31.48
CA SER A 342 48.12 5.37 -30.58
C SER A 342 46.67 5.87 -30.69
N PRO A 343 46.04 5.77 -31.88
CA PRO A 343 44.71 6.30 -32.08
C PRO A 343 43.69 5.56 -31.22
N ALA A 344 42.85 6.32 -30.50
CA ALA A 344 41.66 5.84 -29.83
C ALA A 344 40.43 6.38 -30.57
N TRP A 345 39.70 5.49 -31.24
CA TRP A 345 38.56 5.85 -32.09
C TRP A 345 37.25 5.85 -31.31
N GLY A 346 36.99 4.78 -30.54
CA GLY A 346 35.69 4.57 -29.90
C GLY A 346 34.54 4.54 -30.91
N GLU A 347 34.79 4.00 -32.11
CA GLU A 347 33.82 4.00 -33.21
C GLU A 347 33.03 2.70 -33.25
N GLN A 348 31.71 2.81 -33.39
CA GLN A 348 30.80 1.68 -33.30
C GLN A 348 30.20 1.33 -34.65
N LEU A 349 30.25 0.05 -34.97
CA LEU A 349 29.80 -0.55 -36.21
C LEU A 349 28.79 -1.65 -35.89
N ARG A 350 27.80 -1.82 -36.75
CA ARG A 350 26.95 -3.01 -36.79
C ARG A 350 27.32 -3.84 -38.01
N LEU A 351 27.46 -5.14 -37.82
CA LEU A 351 27.75 -6.11 -38.86
C LEU A 351 26.52 -7.02 -39.04
N THR A 352 25.91 -6.99 -40.22
CA THR A 352 24.74 -7.82 -40.59
C THR A 352 25.18 -8.92 -41.55
N VAL A 353 25.88 -9.91 -41.03
CA VAL A 353 26.43 -11.00 -41.84
C VAL A 353 25.36 -12.07 -42.03
N PRO A 354 25.06 -12.50 -43.28
CA PRO A 354 24.10 -13.57 -43.53
C PRO A 354 24.48 -14.87 -42.80
N LEU A 355 23.50 -15.54 -42.20
CA LEU A 355 23.69 -16.73 -41.35
C LEU A 355 24.49 -17.85 -42.05
N GLU A 356 24.20 -18.11 -43.33
CA GLU A 356 24.87 -19.14 -44.13
C GLU A 356 26.38 -18.89 -44.28
N THR A 357 26.77 -17.62 -44.36
CA THR A 357 28.17 -17.20 -44.53
C THR A 357 28.88 -16.95 -43.19
N PHE A 358 28.13 -16.75 -42.10
CA PHE A 358 28.66 -16.36 -40.80
C PHE A 358 29.69 -17.35 -40.26
N THR A 359 29.45 -18.65 -40.46
CA THR A 359 30.33 -19.76 -40.03
C THR A 359 31.75 -19.67 -40.58
N HIS A 360 31.91 -19.07 -41.75
CA HIS A 360 33.17 -18.98 -42.48
C HIS A 360 33.64 -17.54 -42.67
N ALA A 361 32.94 -16.57 -42.08
CA ALA A 361 33.25 -15.16 -42.21
C ALA A 361 34.24 -14.66 -41.15
N HIS A 362 34.98 -13.61 -41.50
CA HIS A 362 35.88 -12.91 -40.61
C HIS A 362 35.91 -11.40 -40.90
N VAL A 363 36.22 -10.62 -39.87
CA VAL A 363 36.46 -9.19 -39.98
C VAL A 363 37.93 -8.97 -40.29
N ARG A 364 38.22 -8.12 -41.27
CA ARG A 364 39.57 -7.64 -41.58
C ARG A 364 39.65 -6.13 -41.34
N ILE A 365 40.73 -5.70 -40.69
CA ILE A 365 41.01 -4.31 -40.38
C ILE A 365 42.33 -3.95 -41.04
N GLU A 366 42.28 -3.07 -42.04
CA GLU A 366 43.46 -2.63 -42.79
C GLU A 366 43.91 -1.25 -42.31
N PHE A 367 45.20 -1.11 -42.01
CA PHE A 367 45.78 0.15 -41.52
C PHE A 367 46.55 0.87 -42.61
N ARG A 368 46.10 2.09 -42.93
CA ARG A 368 46.69 2.96 -43.97
C ARG A 368 47.21 4.24 -43.36
N HIS A 369 48.34 4.73 -43.89
CA HIS A 369 48.85 6.06 -43.56
C HIS A 369 48.31 7.10 -44.54
N CYS A 370 47.68 8.16 -44.02
CA CYS A 370 47.21 9.30 -44.82
C CYS A 370 48.27 10.42 -44.84
N SER A 371 48.98 10.58 -45.96
CA SER A 371 49.92 11.69 -46.15
C SER A 371 49.18 13.03 -46.19
N THR A 372 49.68 14.04 -45.47
CA THR A 372 49.15 15.41 -45.53
C THR A 372 49.73 16.21 -46.70
N ARG A 373 50.77 15.68 -47.36
CA ARG A 373 51.52 16.36 -48.43
C ARG A 373 51.08 15.91 -49.83
N ASP A 374 50.67 14.64 -49.97
CA ASP A 374 50.40 14.00 -51.27
C ASP A 374 48.91 13.82 -51.51
N LYS A 375 48.40 14.27 -52.68
CA LYS A 375 46.95 14.36 -52.94
C LYS A 375 46.22 13.00 -52.97
N ASN A 376 46.91 11.89 -53.32
CA ASN A 376 46.28 10.58 -53.58
C ASN A 376 46.84 9.40 -52.77
N GLU A 377 47.88 9.58 -51.94
CA GLU A 377 48.57 8.44 -51.34
C GLU A 377 47.99 8.03 -49.98
N ARG A 378 47.25 6.91 -49.96
CA ARG A 378 46.88 6.16 -48.75
C ARG A 378 47.66 4.85 -48.73
N LYS A 379 48.80 4.83 -48.03
CA LYS A 379 49.72 3.68 -48.07
C LYS A 379 49.36 2.64 -47.00
N LEU A 380 49.04 1.42 -47.42
CA LEU A 380 48.87 0.27 -46.52
C LEU A 380 50.21 -0.06 -45.85
N PHE A 381 50.20 -0.36 -44.55
CA PHE A 381 51.41 -0.80 -43.83
C PHE A 381 51.17 -1.99 -42.90
N GLY A 382 49.92 -2.36 -42.64
CA GLY A 382 49.58 -3.53 -41.85
C GLY A 382 48.08 -3.80 -41.80
N PHE A 383 47.73 -4.95 -41.23
CA PHE A 383 46.35 -5.36 -41.04
C PHE A 383 46.20 -6.22 -39.78
N ALA A 384 44.97 -6.34 -39.29
CA ALA A 384 44.54 -7.28 -38.25
C ALA A 384 43.27 -7.99 -38.73
N PHE A 385 42.91 -9.12 -38.12
CA PHE A 385 41.67 -9.82 -38.43
C PHE A 385 41.12 -10.56 -37.22
N ALA A 386 39.81 -10.84 -37.23
CA ALA A 386 39.12 -11.63 -36.21
C ALA A 386 38.08 -12.54 -36.88
N ARG A 387 38.07 -13.82 -36.53
CA ARG A 387 37.08 -14.79 -37.04
C ARG A 387 35.78 -14.64 -36.27
N LEU A 388 34.64 -14.76 -36.96
CA LEU A 388 33.33 -14.58 -36.31
C LEU A 388 32.85 -15.82 -35.54
N MET A 389 33.40 -16.99 -35.86
CA MET A 389 33.04 -18.26 -35.23
C MET A 389 34.30 -19.03 -34.82
N GLU A 390 34.24 -19.60 -33.62
CA GLU A 390 35.28 -20.48 -33.06
C GLU A 390 35.20 -21.88 -33.67
N PRO A 391 36.27 -22.70 -33.60
CA PRO A 391 36.25 -24.08 -34.09
C PRO A 391 35.21 -24.98 -33.41
N SER A 392 34.75 -24.63 -32.20
CA SER A 392 33.67 -25.32 -31.50
C SER A 392 32.28 -25.10 -32.12
N GLY A 393 32.14 -24.09 -32.99
CA GLY A 393 30.87 -23.65 -33.57
C GLY A 393 30.21 -22.50 -32.80
N ALA A 394 30.71 -22.16 -31.60
CA ALA A 394 30.27 -20.98 -30.88
C ALA A 394 30.78 -19.71 -31.56
N THR A 395 29.99 -18.63 -31.49
CA THR A 395 30.41 -17.35 -32.07
C THR A 395 31.46 -16.65 -31.20
N LEU A 396 32.21 -15.73 -31.80
CA LEU A 396 33.17 -14.87 -31.11
C LEU A 396 32.55 -14.26 -29.84
N ARG A 397 33.20 -14.46 -28.69
CA ARG A 397 32.71 -14.00 -27.38
C ARG A 397 32.59 -12.49 -27.28
N ASP A 398 31.61 -12.02 -26.53
CA ASP A 398 31.44 -10.61 -26.24
C ASP A 398 32.56 -10.06 -25.35
N GLY A 399 32.94 -8.80 -25.60
CA GLY A 399 33.99 -8.10 -24.88
C GLY A 399 35.18 -7.70 -25.76
N ALA A 400 36.26 -7.27 -25.10
CA ALA A 400 37.44 -6.74 -25.77
C ALA A 400 38.39 -7.85 -26.25
N HIS A 401 38.85 -7.72 -27.49
CA HIS A 401 39.79 -8.63 -28.15
C HIS A 401 41.06 -7.88 -28.54
N ASP A 402 42.21 -8.38 -28.07
CA ASP A 402 43.52 -7.84 -28.40
C ASP A 402 44.09 -8.56 -29.64
N LEU A 403 43.98 -7.92 -30.80
CA LEU A 403 44.36 -8.49 -32.09
C LEU A 403 45.81 -8.17 -32.45
N TYR A 404 46.48 -9.16 -33.04
CA TYR A 404 47.82 -8.98 -33.57
C TYR A 404 47.81 -8.18 -34.87
N VAL A 405 48.79 -7.28 -35.01
CA VAL A 405 49.01 -6.51 -36.24
C VAL A 405 50.09 -7.20 -37.09
N TYR A 406 49.74 -7.54 -38.32
CA TYR A 406 50.62 -8.13 -39.32
C TYR A 406 51.09 -7.06 -40.30
N LYS A 407 52.38 -7.03 -40.61
CA LYS A 407 52.96 -6.09 -41.58
C LYS A 407 52.59 -6.48 -43.01
N CYS A 408 52.11 -5.51 -43.78
CA CYS A 408 51.73 -5.70 -45.17
C CYS A 408 51.77 -4.37 -45.92
N ASP A 409 52.60 -4.27 -46.95
CA ASP A 409 52.69 -3.07 -47.80
C ASP A 409 51.95 -3.22 -49.14
N ASP A 410 51.59 -4.45 -49.52
CA ASP A 410 50.99 -4.80 -50.81
C ASP A 410 49.60 -5.45 -50.62
N PRO A 411 48.50 -4.75 -50.99
CA PRO A 411 47.15 -5.23 -50.79
C PRO A 411 46.82 -6.49 -51.62
N SER A 412 47.53 -6.75 -52.72
CA SER A 412 47.27 -7.93 -53.58
C SER A 412 47.51 -9.24 -52.83
N LYS A 413 48.43 -9.25 -51.85
CA LYS A 413 48.72 -10.41 -51.00
C LYS A 413 47.57 -10.81 -50.08
N LEU A 414 46.63 -9.89 -49.82
CA LEU A 414 45.48 -10.12 -48.92
C LEU A 414 44.30 -10.81 -49.62
N LEU A 415 44.34 -10.97 -50.95
CA LEU A 415 43.23 -11.55 -51.73
C LEU A 415 43.03 -13.04 -51.47
N SER A 416 44.10 -13.81 -51.24
CA SER A 416 44.03 -15.28 -51.09
C SER A 416 43.65 -15.77 -49.68
N ALA A 417 43.33 -14.85 -48.76
CA ALA A 417 42.99 -15.12 -47.35
C ALA A 417 43.98 -16.05 -46.59
N SER A 418 45.22 -16.22 -47.08
CA SER A 418 46.21 -17.13 -46.50
C SER A 418 46.58 -16.79 -45.04
N TYR A 419 46.34 -15.55 -44.61
CA TYR A 419 46.51 -15.10 -43.23
C TYR A 419 45.55 -15.78 -42.24
N LEU A 420 44.46 -16.41 -42.68
CA LEU A 420 43.54 -17.14 -41.79
C LEU A 420 44.17 -18.36 -41.10
N ALA A 421 45.30 -18.85 -41.58
CA ALA A 421 46.08 -19.89 -40.92
C ALA A 421 46.91 -19.35 -39.72
N LEU A 422 47.08 -18.03 -39.63
CA LEU A 422 47.85 -17.38 -38.57
C LEU A 422 46.98 -17.15 -37.31
N PRO A 423 47.58 -16.98 -36.13
CA PRO A 423 46.83 -16.66 -34.92
C PRO A 423 46.31 -15.21 -34.95
N ALA A 424 45.02 -15.01 -34.67
CA ALA A 424 44.43 -13.66 -34.65
C ALA A 424 44.76 -12.89 -33.35
N CYS A 425 44.85 -13.60 -32.23
CA CYS A 425 45.08 -13.06 -30.89
C CYS A 425 45.76 -14.11 -29.98
N ALA A 426 45.99 -13.78 -28.71
CA ALA A 426 46.67 -14.66 -27.76
C ALA A 426 45.91 -15.94 -27.40
N SER A 427 44.57 -15.94 -27.48
CA SER A 427 43.73 -17.11 -27.17
C SER A 427 43.70 -18.15 -28.28
N ASP A 428 44.18 -17.83 -29.49
CA ASP A 428 44.19 -18.71 -30.68
C ASP A 428 45.43 -19.64 -30.68
N THR A 429 45.59 -20.43 -29.62
CA THR A 429 46.80 -21.23 -29.32
C THR A 429 46.97 -22.50 -30.18
N GLY A 430 45.90 -22.94 -30.85
CA GLY A 430 45.89 -24.18 -31.65
C GLY A 430 46.48 -24.07 -33.06
N ARG A 431 46.84 -22.86 -33.51
CA ARG A 431 47.32 -22.59 -34.88
C ARG A 431 48.71 -21.95 -34.82
N SER A 432 49.69 -22.74 -34.39
CA SER A 432 51.11 -22.38 -34.50
C SER A 432 51.52 -22.40 -35.98
N PRO A 433 52.41 -21.49 -36.46
CA PRO A 433 53.05 -21.67 -37.75
C PRO A 433 53.86 -22.97 -37.68
N THR A 434 53.38 -24.03 -38.34
CA THR A 434 54.14 -25.26 -38.45
C THR A 434 55.45 -24.96 -39.14
N THR A 435 56.53 -25.20 -38.40
CA THR A 435 57.94 -25.12 -38.79
C THR A 435 58.27 -26.22 -39.82
N ASN A 436 57.63 -26.20 -40.99
CA ASN A 436 57.89 -27.14 -42.10
C ASN A 436 58.13 -26.37 -43.42
N GLY A 437 59.10 -25.46 -43.43
CA GLY A 437 59.75 -25.01 -44.67
C GLY A 437 58.96 -24.10 -45.62
N ILE A 438 57.73 -23.70 -45.31
CA ILE A 438 57.00 -22.67 -46.06
C ILE A 438 57.06 -21.35 -45.28
N LEU A 439 57.74 -20.35 -45.84
CA LEU A 439 57.89 -19.02 -45.23
C LEU A 439 56.50 -18.42 -44.94
N ALA A 440 56.28 -17.96 -43.70
CA ALA A 440 55.08 -17.20 -43.36
C ALA A 440 54.98 -15.96 -44.25
N THR A 441 53.92 -15.86 -45.07
CA THR A 441 53.71 -14.77 -46.03
C THR A 441 53.60 -13.39 -45.36
N PHE A 442 53.29 -13.35 -44.06
CA PHE A 442 53.13 -12.13 -43.26
C PHE A 442 53.91 -12.19 -41.95
N GLN A 443 54.59 -11.09 -41.60
CA GLN A 443 55.34 -10.96 -40.35
C GLN A 443 54.48 -10.29 -39.26
N ARG A 444 54.31 -10.96 -38.12
CA ARG A 444 53.63 -10.41 -36.93
C ARG A 444 54.51 -9.34 -36.27
N SER A 445 53.91 -8.20 -35.91
CA SER A 445 54.56 -7.21 -35.04
C SER A 445 54.50 -7.64 -33.57
N THR A 446 55.60 -7.47 -32.84
CA THR A 446 55.65 -7.74 -31.38
C THR A 446 55.29 -6.53 -30.53
N LYS A 447 55.24 -5.33 -31.12
CA LYS A 447 54.99 -4.06 -30.41
C LYS A 447 53.78 -3.29 -30.91
N GLU A 448 53.04 -3.85 -31.87
CA GLU A 448 51.83 -3.21 -32.41
C GLU A 448 50.64 -4.14 -32.21
N ASN A 449 49.54 -3.58 -31.71
CA ASN A 449 48.30 -4.30 -31.46
C ASN A 449 47.07 -3.44 -31.76
N CYS A 450 45.93 -4.08 -31.93
CA CYS A 450 44.65 -3.43 -32.17
C CYS A 450 43.59 -4.04 -31.27
N ILE A 451 42.90 -3.20 -30.50
CA ILE A 451 41.85 -3.62 -29.59
C ILE A 451 40.49 -3.30 -30.23
N ILE A 452 39.68 -4.34 -30.38
CA ILE A 452 38.26 -4.23 -30.75
C ILE A 452 37.39 -4.75 -29.61
N SER A 453 36.13 -4.35 -29.56
CA SER A 453 35.15 -4.89 -28.62
C SER A 453 33.90 -5.35 -29.35
N THR A 454 33.40 -6.55 -29.06
CA THR A 454 32.25 -7.13 -29.75
C THR A 454 31.06 -7.33 -28.82
N LEU A 455 29.85 -7.20 -29.37
CA LEU A 455 28.59 -7.48 -28.69
C LEU A 455 27.64 -8.16 -29.68
N LEU A 456 27.29 -9.43 -29.44
CA LEU A 456 26.40 -10.21 -30.27
C LEU A 456 24.95 -10.00 -29.85
N CYS A 457 24.12 -9.62 -30.81
CA CYS A 457 22.67 -9.51 -30.66
C CYS A 457 22.01 -10.48 -31.64
N SER A 458 22.05 -11.77 -31.30
CA SER A 458 21.51 -12.85 -32.12
C SER A 458 20.45 -13.68 -31.40
N THR A 459 19.43 -14.06 -32.16
CA THR A 459 18.35 -15.02 -31.81
C THR A 459 18.58 -16.39 -32.47
N LYS A 460 19.68 -16.55 -33.21
CA LYS A 460 20.02 -17.78 -33.95
C LYS A 460 21.41 -18.34 -33.63
N LEU A 461 22.31 -17.51 -33.13
CA LEU A 461 23.70 -17.85 -32.83
C LEU A 461 23.98 -17.63 -31.35
N THR A 462 24.46 -18.68 -30.69
CA THR A 462 24.78 -18.69 -29.25
C THR A 462 26.29 -18.59 -29.03
N GLN A 463 26.70 -17.89 -27.97
CA GLN A 463 28.08 -17.87 -27.49
C GLN A 463 28.35 -18.98 -26.47
N ASN A 464 27.30 -19.53 -25.84
CA ASN A 464 27.43 -20.64 -24.91
C ASN A 464 27.57 -21.98 -25.65
N GLU A 465 28.73 -22.62 -25.44
CA GLU A 465 29.07 -23.93 -26.02
C GLU A 465 28.19 -25.07 -25.50
N ASP A 466 27.77 -25.04 -24.24
CA ASP A 466 26.92 -26.08 -23.66
C ASP A 466 25.50 -26.00 -24.24
N LEU A 467 24.99 -24.79 -24.47
CA LEU A 467 23.72 -24.57 -25.15
C LEU A 467 23.78 -25.01 -26.62
N LEU A 468 24.88 -24.68 -27.30
CA LEU A 468 25.10 -25.11 -28.68
C LEU A 468 25.16 -26.64 -28.79
N ALA A 469 25.85 -27.30 -27.85
CA ALA A 469 25.92 -28.75 -27.79
C ALA A 469 24.54 -29.39 -27.60
N LEU A 470 23.64 -28.76 -26.83
CA LEU A 470 22.25 -29.20 -26.69
C LEU A 470 21.49 -29.02 -28.01
N LEU A 471 21.60 -27.87 -28.68
CA LEU A 471 20.90 -27.63 -29.95
C LEU A 471 21.40 -28.54 -31.07
N GLN A 472 22.68 -28.90 -31.05
CA GLN A 472 23.33 -29.81 -32.00
C GLN A 472 23.46 -31.25 -31.48
N TRP A 473 22.59 -31.66 -30.54
CA TRP A 473 22.67 -32.97 -29.88
C TRP A 473 22.72 -34.15 -30.87
N ARG A 474 22.06 -34.03 -32.03
CA ARG A 474 22.07 -35.03 -33.09
C ARG A 474 23.45 -35.29 -33.70
N ALA A 475 24.35 -34.30 -33.66
CA ALA A 475 25.71 -34.44 -34.18
C ALA A 475 26.64 -35.19 -33.22
N ARG A 476 26.32 -35.23 -31.92
CA ARG A 476 27.13 -35.87 -30.86
C ARG A 476 26.21 -36.55 -29.81
N PRO A 477 25.46 -37.60 -30.19
CA PRO A 477 24.49 -38.26 -29.31
C PRO A 477 25.12 -38.86 -28.05
N GLU A 478 26.40 -39.23 -28.10
CA GLU A 478 27.15 -39.82 -26.99
C GLU A 478 27.39 -38.85 -25.81
N LYS A 479 27.29 -37.53 -26.03
CA LYS A 479 27.53 -36.50 -24.99
C LYS A 479 26.27 -35.86 -24.42
N VAL A 480 25.08 -36.37 -24.79
CA VAL A 480 23.79 -35.77 -24.41
C VAL A 480 23.61 -35.70 -22.90
N GLN A 481 23.91 -36.77 -22.17
CA GLN A 481 23.74 -36.81 -20.71
C GLN A 481 24.63 -35.79 -20.00
N GLU A 482 25.89 -35.66 -20.40
CA GLU A 482 26.80 -34.65 -19.85
C GLU A 482 26.32 -33.22 -20.15
N THR A 483 25.84 -33.00 -21.37
CA THR A 483 25.34 -31.70 -21.84
C THR A 483 24.10 -31.28 -21.05
N LEU A 484 23.14 -32.17 -20.86
CA LEU A 484 21.93 -31.91 -20.04
C LEU A 484 22.28 -31.56 -18.59
N LEU A 485 23.27 -32.23 -17.99
CA LEU A 485 23.74 -31.90 -16.64
C LEU A 485 24.42 -30.54 -16.55
N ARG A 486 25.15 -30.12 -17.60
CA ARG A 486 25.73 -28.77 -17.67
C ARG A 486 24.66 -27.69 -17.84
N VAL A 487 23.68 -27.92 -18.71
CA VAL A 487 22.53 -27.00 -18.90
C VAL A 487 21.71 -26.88 -17.63
N LEU A 488 21.52 -27.98 -16.89
CA LEU A 488 20.85 -27.95 -15.58
C LEU A 488 21.59 -27.03 -14.58
N ARG A 489 22.93 -27.05 -14.57
CA ARG A 489 23.76 -26.15 -13.73
C ARG A 489 23.70 -24.69 -14.18
N LEU A 490 23.48 -24.43 -15.47
CA LEU A 490 23.29 -23.06 -15.98
C LEU A 490 22.04 -22.40 -15.37
N GLY A 491 20.98 -23.19 -15.10
CA GLY A 491 19.74 -22.73 -14.49
C GLY A 491 19.87 -22.24 -13.04
N ASP A 492 21.00 -22.48 -12.37
CA ASP A 492 21.27 -22.01 -11.00
C ASP A 492 22.25 -20.82 -10.95
N GLY A 493 22.61 -20.20 -12.10
CA GLY A 493 23.69 -19.20 -12.21
C GLY A 493 23.42 -17.94 -13.04
N LEU A 494 24.36 -16.99 -12.98
CA LEU A 494 24.35 -15.64 -13.58
C LEU A 494 24.29 -15.56 -15.13
N SER A 495 24.12 -16.67 -15.85
CA SER A 495 24.16 -16.74 -17.32
C SER A 495 22.91 -17.41 -17.93
N CYS A 496 21.72 -17.09 -17.39
CA CYS A 496 20.43 -17.60 -17.91
C CYS A 496 19.87 -16.79 -19.09
N GLU A 497 20.50 -15.65 -19.44
CA GLU A 497 19.97 -14.75 -20.48
C GLU A 497 19.94 -15.39 -21.87
N GLU A 498 20.95 -16.18 -22.25
CA GLU A 498 20.92 -16.91 -23.54
C GLU A 498 19.90 -18.03 -23.55
N LEU A 499 19.75 -18.78 -22.44
CA LEU A 499 18.76 -19.86 -22.33
C LEU A 499 17.33 -19.35 -22.66
N ILE A 500 17.00 -18.15 -22.18
CA ILE A 500 15.70 -17.52 -22.42
C ILE A 500 15.58 -16.98 -23.85
N LYS A 501 16.65 -16.41 -24.43
CA LYS A 501 16.66 -15.98 -25.85
C LYS A 501 16.37 -17.15 -26.80
N PHE A 502 16.88 -18.33 -26.48
CA PHE A 502 16.72 -19.56 -27.28
C PHE A 502 15.63 -20.49 -26.74
N LEU A 503 14.71 -20.00 -25.90
CA LEU A 503 13.73 -20.82 -25.18
C LEU A 503 12.98 -21.79 -26.10
N ARG A 504 12.51 -21.32 -27.26
CA ARG A 504 11.83 -22.16 -28.26
C ARG A 504 12.70 -23.32 -28.73
N ASP A 505 13.89 -23.02 -29.26
CA ASP A 505 14.78 -24.04 -29.85
C ASP A 505 15.27 -25.03 -28.79
N VAL A 506 15.46 -24.56 -27.55
CA VAL A 506 15.81 -25.38 -26.39
C VAL A 506 14.67 -26.33 -26.02
N LEU A 507 13.43 -25.83 -25.92
CA LEU A 507 12.27 -26.65 -25.60
C LEU A 507 12.04 -27.71 -26.70
N ASP A 508 12.15 -27.35 -27.98
CA ASP A 508 12.02 -28.28 -29.10
C ASP A 508 13.10 -29.38 -29.04
N ALA A 509 14.35 -29.02 -28.71
CA ALA A 509 15.43 -29.98 -28.53
C ALA A 509 15.18 -30.91 -27.32
N LEU A 510 14.72 -30.37 -26.20
CA LEU A 510 14.39 -31.14 -24.99
C LEU A 510 13.25 -32.12 -25.26
N PHE A 511 12.15 -31.69 -25.89
CA PHE A 511 11.03 -32.58 -26.20
C PHE A 511 11.39 -33.65 -27.24
N ALA A 512 12.28 -33.34 -28.19
CA ALA A 512 12.82 -34.34 -29.11
C ALA A 512 13.69 -35.40 -28.41
N LEU A 513 14.35 -35.05 -27.29
CA LEU A 513 15.11 -35.96 -26.44
C LEU A 513 14.24 -36.72 -25.42
N PHE A 514 13.01 -36.27 -25.18
CA PHE A 514 12.15 -36.77 -24.12
C PHE A 514 11.46 -38.09 -24.47
N SER A 515 10.95 -38.21 -25.70
CA SER A 515 10.26 -39.42 -26.17
C SER A 515 10.79 -39.87 -27.52
N THR A 516 10.85 -41.19 -27.71
CA THR A 516 11.08 -41.81 -29.02
C THR A 516 9.90 -41.57 -29.98
N GLU A 517 10.06 -41.87 -31.27
CA GLU A 517 9.00 -41.73 -32.28
C GLU A 517 7.74 -42.56 -31.95
N ASP A 518 7.92 -43.65 -31.19
CA ASP A 518 6.83 -44.51 -30.69
C ASP A 518 6.18 -44.01 -29.38
N GLY A 519 6.65 -42.88 -28.83
CA GLY A 519 6.14 -42.28 -27.59
C GLY A 519 6.67 -42.92 -26.30
N ASN A 520 7.66 -43.81 -26.39
CA ASN A 520 8.33 -44.40 -25.22
C ASN A 520 9.40 -43.46 -24.66
N SER A 521 9.56 -43.46 -23.33
CA SER A 521 10.60 -42.71 -22.63
C SER A 521 12.01 -43.12 -23.06
N THR A 522 12.89 -42.16 -23.26
CA THR A 522 14.33 -42.35 -23.49
C THR A 522 15.08 -42.52 -22.15
N PRO A 523 16.32 -43.06 -22.14
CA PRO A 523 17.16 -43.08 -20.93
C PRO A 523 17.49 -41.68 -20.37
N HIS A 524 17.29 -40.61 -21.16
CA HIS A 524 17.54 -39.24 -20.76
C HIS A 524 16.28 -38.51 -20.25
N SER A 525 15.09 -39.10 -20.37
CA SER A 525 13.80 -38.48 -20.04
C SER A 525 13.76 -37.86 -18.64
N GLY A 526 14.33 -38.56 -17.64
CA GLY A 526 14.40 -38.05 -16.28
C GLY A 526 15.21 -36.76 -16.16
N THR A 527 16.39 -36.71 -16.77
CA THR A 527 17.24 -35.51 -16.79
C THR A 527 16.57 -34.37 -17.57
N VAL A 528 15.94 -34.68 -18.71
CA VAL A 528 15.20 -33.70 -19.53
C VAL A 528 14.05 -33.10 -18.72
N PHE A 529 13.29 -33.92 -17.98
CA PHE A 529 12.23 -33.44 -17.11
C PHE A 529 12.74 -32.45 -16.06
N LEU A 530 13.88 -32.75 -15.42
CA LEU A 530 14.50 -31.85 -14.45
C LEU A 530 14.92 -30.51 -15.07
N VAL A 531 15.45 -30.53 -16.30
CA VAL A 531 15.81 -29.31 -17.04
C VAL A 531 14.55 -28.49 -17.37
N LEU A 532 13.48 -29.13 -17.86
CA LEU A 532 12.20 -28.47 -18.15
C LEU A 532 11.61 -27.81 -16.90
N VAL A 533 11.60 -28.52 -15.77
CA VAL A 533 11.16 -28.00 -14.48
C VAL A 533 12.01 -26.81 -14.04
N SER A 534 13.33 -26.87 -14.24
CA SER A 534 14.23 -25.76 -13.91
C SER A 534 13.93 -24.52 -14.76
N ILE A 535 13.68 -24.70 -16.07
CA ILE A 535 13.29 -23.61 -16.99
C ILE A 535 11.94 -23.00 -16.58
N CYS A 536 10.92 -23.81 -16.31
CA CYS A 536 9.63 -23.29 -15.86
C CYS A 536 9.74 -22.53 -14.53
N SER A 537 10.51 -23.05 -13.57
CA SER A 537 10.73 -22.38 -12.29
C SER A 537 11.53 -21.08 -12.45
N LEU A 538 12.43 -20.99 -13.43
CA LEU A 538 13.18 -19.77 -13.74
C LEU A 538 12.25 -18.66 -14.26
N LEU A 539 11.26 -19.02 -15.07
CA LEU A 539 10.29 -18.07 -15.62
C LEU A 539 9.33 -17.50 -14.57
N ASP A 540 9.16 -18.20 -13.43
CA ASP A 540 8.41 -17.70 -12.28
C ASP A 540 9.22 -16.74 -11.38
N GLU A 541 10.52 -16.57 -11.62
CA GLU A 541 11.34 -15.59 -10.89
C GLU A 541 11.03 -14.15 -11.35
N THR A 542 11.05 -13.20 -10.41
CA THR A 542 10.75 -11.78 -10.67
C THR A 542 11.64 -11.15 -11.75
N ARG A 543 12.85 -11.68 -11.96
CA ARG A 543 13.77 -11.22 -13.01
C ARG A 543 13.29 -11.59 -14.42
N PHE A 544 12.59 -12.72 -14.55
CA PHE A 544 12.25 -13.31 -15.85
C PHE A 544 10.74 -13.47 -16.06
N GLN A 545 9.91 -12.98 -15.11
CA GLN A 545 8.45 -13.03 -15.19
C GLN A 545 7.89 -12.42 -16.48
N HIS A 546 8.56 -11.43 -17.06
CA HIS A 546 8.18 -10.82 -18.34
C HIS A 546 8.24 -11.79 -19.54
N PHE A 547 8.95 -12.92 -19.42
CA PHE A 547 9.02 -13.97 -20.45
C PHE A 547 7.94 -15.05 -20.30
N ARG A 548 7.09 -15.00 -19.26
CA ARG A 548 5.98 -15.95 -19.12
C ARG A 548 5.02 -15.96 -20.33
N PRO A 549 4.63 -14.81 -20.92
CA PRO A 549 3.85 -14.78 -22.16
C PRO A 549 4.55 -15.47 -23.34
N VAL A 550 5.88 -15.48 -23.39
CA VAL A 550 6.66 -16.15 -24.45
C VAL A 550 6.48 -17.68 -24.37
N LEU A 551 6.49 -18.23 -23.15
CA LEU A 551 6.19 -19.66 -22.94
C LEU A 551 4.73 -19.97 -23.33
N ASP A 552 3.80 -19.10 -22.97
CA ASP A 552 2.38 -19.28 -23.30
C ASP A 552 2.14 -19.31 -24.82
N VAL A 553 2.69 -18.35 -25.57
CA VAL A 553 2.66 -18.32 -27.04
C VAL A 553 3.35 -19.56 -27.63
N TYR A 554 4.48 -19.99 -27.07
CA TYR A 554 5.14 -21.22 -27.53
C TYR A 554 4.22 -22.44 -27.38
N ILE A 555 3.58 -22.62 -26.22
CA ILE A 555 2.69 -23.76 -25.97
C ILE A 555 1.48 -23.72 -26.91
N GLU A 556 0.91 -22.54 -27.15
CA GLU A 556 -0.30 -22.38 -27.96
C GLU A 556 -0.05 -22.47 -29.47
N GLU A 557 1.06 -21.91 -29.98
CA GLU A 557 1.27 -21.76 -31.42
C GLU A 557 2.40 -22.61 -32.02
N HIS A 558 3.46 -22.93 -31.25
CA HIS A 558 4.68 -23.54 -31.79
C HIS A 558 4.97 -24.96 -31.30
N PHE A 559 4.46 -25.33 -30.13
CA PHE A 559 4.67 -26.64 -29.56
C PHE A 559 4.09 -27.74 -30.45
N SER A 560 4.92 -28.72 -30.81
CA SER A 560 4.62 -29.76 -31.81
C SER A 560 4.75 -31.20 -31.30
N ALA A 561 5.17 -31.40 -30.05
CA ALA A 561 5.45 -32.73 -29.51
C ALA A 561 4.17 -33.44 -29.02
N ALA A 562 3.55 -34.26 -29.87
CA ALA A 562 2.26 -34.90 -29.62
C ALA A 562 2.29 -36.12 -28.66
N LEU A 563 3.42 -36.81 -28.50
CA LEU A 563 3.51 -38.06 -27.73
C LEU A 563 4.10 -37.91 -26.32
N VAL A 564 4.46 -36.68 -25.94
CA VAL A 564 5.21 -36.38 -24.71
C VAL A 564 4.34 -36.46 -23.45
N TYR A 565 3.02 -36.29 -23.56
CA TYR A 565 2.11 -36.23 -22.40
C TYR A 565 2.24 -37.42 -21.43
N LYS A 566 2.44 -38.65 -21.94
CA LYS A 566 2.58 -39.85 -21.09
C LYS A 566 3.80 -39.77 -20.19
N GLY A 567 4.95 -39.39 -20.77
CA GLY A 567 6.19 -39.24 -20.03
C GLY A 567 6.12 -38.07 -19.03
N LEU A 568 5.46 -36.96 -19.37
CA LEU A 568 5.27 -35.82 -18.45
C LEU A 568 4.41 -36.22 -17.24
N LEU A 569 3.25 -36.85 -17.48
CA LEU A 569 2.35 -37.29 -16.41
C LEU A 569 3.01 -38.35 -15.52
N SER A 570 3.71 -39.31 -16.12
CA SER A 570 4.47 -40.33 -15.38
C SER A 570 5.63 -39.72 -14.55
N SER A 571 6.32 -38.70 -15.08
CA SER A 571 7.36 -37.99 -14.34
C SER A 571 6.78 -37.20 -13.15
N VAL A 572 5.63 -36.55 -13.33
CA VAL A 572 4.91 -35.87 -12.22
C VAL A 572 4.49 -36.87 -11.15
N GLN A 573 3.95 -38.03 -11.55
CA GLN A 573 3.62 -39.10 -10.62
C GLN A 573 4.85 -39.56 -9.83
N HIS A 574 5.96 -39.83 -10.51
CA HIS A 574 7.20 -40.25 -9.88
C HIS A 574 7.75 -39.19 -8.91
N CYS A 575 7.69 -37.91 -9.29
CA CYS A 575 8.07 -36.79 -8.42
C CYS A 575 7.21 -36.72 -7.16
N ALA A 576 5.90 -36.94 -7.26
CA ALA A 576 4.99 -36.93 -6.13
C ALA A 576 5.24 -38.10 -5.16
N GLU A 577 5.48 -39.30 -5.70
CA GLU A 577 5.80 -40.50 -4.91
C GLU A 577 7.15 -40.38 -4.21
N TRP A 578 8.17 -39.84 -4.89
CA TRP A 578 9.52 -39.66 -4.32
C TRP A 578 9.61 -38.53 -3.29
N ALA A 579 8.74 -37.52 -3.38
CA ALA A 579 8.67 -36.43 -2.42
C ALA A 579 8.42 -36.91 -0.98
N ALA A 580 7.70 -38.03 -0.81
CA ALA A 580 7.41 -38.60 0.51
C ALA A 580 8.61 -39.30 1.18
N GLY A 581 9.62 -39.69 0.40
CA GLY A 581 10.77 -40.48 0.87
C GLY A 581 12.10 -39.73 0.95
N ALA A 582 12.24 -38.58 0.29
CA ALA A 582 13.51 -37.87 0.16
C ALA A 582 13.52 -36.52 0.92
N GLU A 583 14.46 -36.35 1.85
CA GLU A 583 14.65 -35.07 2.55
C GLU A 583 15.36 -34.05 1.65
N GLY A 584 14.83 -32.82 1.59
CA GLY A 584 15.56 -31.63 1.13
C GLY A 584 15.76 -31.45 -0.39
N GLN A 585 15.03 -32.17 -1.25
CA GLN A 585 15.23 -32.07 -2.70
C GLN A 585 14.58 -30.80 -3.31
N GLU A 586 15.39 -29.79 -3.60
CA GLU A 586 14.98 -28.59 -4.36
C GLU A 586 14.31 -28.90 -5.71
N PRO A 587 14.73 -29.91 -6.51
CA PRO A 587 14.10 -30.20 -7.80
C PRO A 587 12.62 -30.57 -7.70
N ILE A 588 12.22 -31.25 -6.62
CA ILE A 588 10.82 -31.61 -6.38
C ILE A 588 10.01 -30.35 -6.09
N ARG A 589 10.54 -29.42 -5.30
CA ARG A 589 9.87 -28.13 -5.02
C ARG A 589 9.72 -27.30 -6.28
N LYS A 590 10.77 -27.20 -7.12
CA LYS A 590 10.71 -26.53 -8.42
C LYS A 590 9.63 -27.17 -9.32
N CYS A 591 9.52 -28.50 -9.31
CA CYS A 591 8.49 -29.24 -10.06
C CYS A 591 7.08 -28.87 -9.59
N LEU A 592 6.84 -28.92 -8.28
CA LEU A 592 5.53 -28.61 -7.68
C LEU A 592 5.08 -27.16 -7.93
N ARG A 593 6.00 -26.19 -7.91
CA ARG A 593 5.69 -24.80 -8.28
C ARG A 593 5.32 -24.67 -9.77
N SER A 594 6.00 -25.42 -10.63
CA SER A 594 5.86 -25.36 -12.08
C SER A 594 4.73 -26.23 -12.66
N LEU A 595 3.90 -26.87 -11.81
CA LEU A 595 2.91 -27.85 -12.27
C LEU A 595 1.93 -27.29 -13.29
N GLY A 596 1.51 -26.03 -13.15
CA GLY A 596 0.63 -25.39 -14.13
C GLY A 596 1.16 -25.45 -15.56
N ALA A 597 2.44 -25.07 -15.75
CA ALA A 597 3.09 -25.12 -17.05
C ALA A 597 3.24 -26.57 -17.56
N VAL A 598 3.59 -27.51 -16.67
CA VAL A 598 3.74 -28.93 -17.02
C VAL A 598 2.42 -29.56 -17.46
N PHE A 599 1.33 -29.31 -16.71
CA PHE A 599 -0.01 -29.79 -17.08
C PHE A 599 -0.50 -29.14 -18.37
N ARG A 600 -0.26 -27.84 -18.58
CA ARG A 600 -0.59 -27.16 -19.83
C ARG A 600 0.11 -27.80 -21.03
N LEU A 601 1.41 -28.08 -20.92
CA LEU A 601 2.18 -28.80 -21.94
C LEU A 601 1.63 -30.22 -22.19
N ALA A 602 1.26 -30.95 -21.13
CA ALA A 602 0.69 -32.30 -21.24
C ALA A 602 -0.68 -32.29 -21.94
N VAL A 603 -1.58 -31.38 -21.56
CA VAL A 603 -2.90 -31.21 -22.19
C VAL A 603 -2.76 -30.76 -23.65
N ARG A 604 -1.84 -29.84 -23.94
CA ARG A 604 -1.55 -29.42 -25.32
C ARG A 604 -1.00 -30.55 -26.17
N SER A 605 -0.04 -31.32 -25.65
CA SER A 605 0.54 -32.49 -26.31
C SER A 605 -0.57 -33.50 -26.68
N ARG A 606 -1.48 -33.76 -25.74
CA ARG A 606 -2.66 -34.60 -25.98
C ARG A 606 -3.59 -34.02 -27.05
N CYS A 607 -3.86 -32.71 -27.05
CA CYS A 607 -4.71 -32.08 -28.06
C CYS A 607 -4.13 -32.25 -29.47
N LEU A 608 -2.81 -32.13 -29.62
CA LEU A 608 -2.12 -32.38 -30.90
C LEU A 608 -2.26 -33.85 -31.33
N PHE A 609 -2.06 -34.79 -30.40
CA PHE A 609 -2.25 -36.22 -30.68
C PHE A 609 -3.70 -36.56 -31.03
N ALA A 610 -4.69 -35.96 -30.35
CA ALA A 610 -6.11 -36.14 -30.63
C ALA A 610 -6.46 -35.67 -32.04
N ARG A 611 -5.92 -34.53 -32.47
CA ARG A 611 -6.09 -34.00 -33.84
C ARG A 611 -5.51 -34.94 -34.89
N ALA A 612 -4.35 -35.53 -34.63
CA ALA A 612 -3.71 -36.46 -35.56
C ALA A 612 -4.40 -37.83 -35.64
N THR A 613 -4.99 -38.31 -34.55
CA THR A 613 -5.58 -39.66 -34.45
C THR A 613 -7.11 -39.68 -34.52
N GLY A 614 -7.77 -38.53 -34.67
CA GLY A 614 -9.22 -38.43 -34.66
C GLY A 614 -9.85 -38.74 -33.30
N GLY A 615 -9.15 -38.44 -32.20
CA GLY A 615 -9.67 -38.62 -30.83
C GLY A 615 -9.49 -40.02 -30.23
N GLN A 616 -8.74 -40.92 -30.86
CA GLN A 616 -8.42 -42.22 -30.28
C GLN A 616 -7.63 -42.08 -28.95
N TYR A 617 -7.73 -43.10 -28.09
CA TYR A 617 -7.05 -43.21 -26.79
C TYR A 617 -7.45 -42.18 -25.71
N GLU A 618 -8.62 -41.54 -25.81
CA GLU A 618 -9.21 -40.67 -24.77
C GLU A 618 -9.18 -41.32 -23.38
N ASP A 619 -9.67 -42.56 -23.25
CA ASP A 619 -9.76 -43.25 -21.96
C ASP A 619 -8.40 -43.60 -21.36
N SER A 620 -7.38 -43.80 -22.19
CA SER A 620 -6.01 -43.97 -21.70
C SER A 620 -5.49 -42.68 -21.11
N PHE A 621 -5.64 -41.57 -21.84
CA PHE A 621 -5.22 -40.26 -21.36
C PHE A 621 -5.92 -39.86 -20.05
N ARG A 622 -7.24 -40.04 -19.96
CA ARG A 622 -7.99 -39.75 -18.73
C ARG A 622 -7.50 -40.59 -17.55
N ARG A 623 -7.12 -41.85 -17.77
CA ARG A 623 -6.52 -42.70 -16.73
C ARG A 623 -5.14 -42.18 -16.31
N ASP A 624 -4.28 -41.79 -17.25
CA ASP A 624 -2.95 -41.26 -16.96
C ASP A 624 -3.02 -39.94 -16.17
N VAL A 625 -3.94 -39.04 -16.53
CA VAL A 625 -4.20 -37.78 -15.80
C VAL A 625 -4.71 -38.09 -14.38
N ARG A 626 -5.69 -38.99 -14.23
CA ARG A 626 -6.19 -39.38 -12.91
C ARG A 626 -5.09 -40.01 -12.04
N ALA A 627 -4.23 -40.85 -12.60
CA ALA A 627 -3.12 -41.46 -11.86
C ALA A 627 -2.16 -40.40 -11.31
N ALA A 628 -1.78 -39.41 -12.12
CA ALA A 628 -0.93 -38.30 -11.69
C ALA A 628 -1.62 -37.47 -10.57
N LEU A 629 -2.90 -37.15 -10.73
CA LEU A 629 -3.67 -36.40 -9.73
C LEU A 629 -3.84 -37.18 -8.42
N HIS A 630 -4.02 -38.50 -8.48
CA HIS A 630 -4.04 -39.37 -7.30
C HIS A 630 -2.71 -39.36 -6.55
N ALA A 631 -1.58 -39.39 -7.26
CA ALA A 631 -0.26 -39.30 -6.63
C ALA A 631 -0.01 -37.94 -5.95
N LEU A 632 -0.41 -36.83 -6.60
CA LEU A 632 -0.36 -35.49 -6.00
C LEU A 632 -1.27 -35.39 -4.77
N LYS A 633 -2.47 -36.01 -4.81
CA LYS A 633 -3.37 -36.04 -3.66
C LYS A 633 -2.75 -36.82 -2.50
N ALA A 634 -2.13 -37.96 -2.77
CA ALA A 634 -1.43 -38.74 -1.76
C ALA A 634 -0.29 -37.93 -1.08
N LEU A 635 0.44 -37.12 -1.85
CA LEU A 635 1.44 -36.19 -1.32
C LEU A 635 0.82 -35.12 -0.39
N ALA A 636 -0.33 -34.57 -0.77
CA ALA A 636 -1.05 -33.60 0.07
C ALA A 636 -1.61 -34.22 1.37
N GLN A 637 -2.02 -35.49 1.33
CA GLN A 637 -2.54 -36.24 2.48
C GLN A 637 -1.47 -36.73 3.47
N HIS A 638 -0.20 -36.71 3.06
CA HIS A 638 0.87 -37.25 3.88
C HIS A 638 0.98 -36.47 5.21
N PRO A 639 1.10 -37.16 6.37
CA PRO A 639 1.19 -36.50 7.67
C PRO A 639 2.35 -35.51 7.71
N HIS A 640 2.12 -34.38 8.39
CA HIS A 640 3.06 -33.27 8.42
C HIS A 640 4.43 -33.71 8.97
N ARG A 641 5.44 -33.57 8.14
CA ARG A 641 6.86 -33.61 8.51
C ARG A 641 7.49 -32.29 8.11
N GLU A 642 8.39 -31.73 8.92
CA GLU A 642 8.98 -30.40 8.70
C GLU A 642 9.61 -30.26 7.30
N HIS A 643 10.23 -31.31 6.78
CA HIS A 643 10.84 -31.32 5.44
C HIS A 643 9.82 -31.34 4.28
N LEU A 644 8.58 -31.81 4.51
CA LEU A 644 7.55 -31.97 3.48
C LEU A 644 6.65 -30.73 3.34
N ALA A 645 6.53 -29.92 4.38
CA ALA A 645 5.68 -28.74 4.40
C ALA A 645 5.93 -27.76 3.22
N PRO A 646 7.18 -27.44 2.83
CA PRO A 646 7.43 -26.57 1.67
C PRO A 646 6.93 -27.16 0.34
N ALA A 647 6.96 -28.48 0.18
CA ALA A 647 6.48 -29.17 -1.01
C ALA A 647 4.93 -29.15 -1.06
N GLN A 648 4.27 -29.40 0.07
CA GLN A 648 2.81 -29.30 0.19
C GLN A 648 2.31 -27.87 -0.09
N VAL A 649 3.02 -26.86 0.42
CA VAL A 649 2.72 -25.45 0.13
C VAL A 649 2.88 -25.15 -1.36
N ALA A 650 4.00 -25.57 -1.98
CA ALA A 650 4.25 -25.36 -3.41
C ALA A 650 3.17 -26.00 -4.31
N LEU A 651 2.71 -27.20 -3.94
CA LEU A 651 1.60 -27.88 -4.62
C LEU A 651 0.30 -27.07 -4.51
N MET A 652 -0.06 -26.60 -3.31
CA MET A 652 -1.29 -25.81 -3.14
C MET A 652 -1.23 -24.50 -3.92
N THR A 653 -0.09 -23.79 -3.88
CA THR A 653 0.06 -22.50 -4.59
C THR A 653 -0.04 -22.63 -6.11
N SER A 654 0.37 -23.75 -6.69
CA SER A 654 0.27 -23.97 -8.15
C SER A 654 -1.07 -24.61 -8.55
N TRP A 655 -1.86 -25.08 -7.59
CA TRP A 655 -3.04 -25.91 -7.87
C TRP A 655 -4.10 -25.19 -8.70
N ALA A 656 -4.30 -23.87 -8.51
CA ALA A 656 -5.27 -23.11 -9.32
C ALA A 656 -4.96 -23.19 -10.83
N SER A 657 -3.67 -23.10 -11.18
CA SER A 657 -3.23 -23.27 -12.57
C SER A 657 -3.41 -24.70 -13.07
N VAL A 658 -3.20 -25.72 -12.23
CA VAL A 658 -3.44 -27.13 -12.58
C VAL A 658 -4.93 -27.41 -12.76
N ALA A 659 -5.78 -26.92 -11.86
CA ALA A 659 -7.23 -27.09 -11.90
C ALA A 659 -7.82 -26.57 -13.22
N LYS A 660 -7.34 -25.42 -13.71
CA LYS A 660 -7.69 -24.88 -15.03
C LYS A 660 -7.39 -25.87 -16.16
N GLU A 661 -6.20 -26.44 -16.20
CA GLU A 661 -5.80 -27.39 -17.25
C GLU A 661 -6.53 -28.74 -17.11
N VAL A 662 -6.81 -29.18 -15.87
CA VAL A 662 -7.60 -30.39 -15.59
C VAL A 662 -9.05 -30.22 -16.02
N ALA A 663 -9.65 -29.04 -15.84
CA ALA A 663 -10.99 -28.72 -16.33
C ALA A 663 -11.08 -28.82 -17.85
N ALA A 664 -10.03 -28.37 -18.57
CA ALA A 664 -9.94 -28.54 -20.02
C ALA A 664 -9.78 -30.01 -20.45
N ALA A 665 -9.14 -30.85 -19.61
CA ALA A 665 -8.85 -32.26 -19.92
C ALA A 665 -9.97 -33.25 -19.58
N LEU A 666 -10.63 -33.07 -18.42
CA LEU A 666 -11.64 -34.01 -17.88
C LEU A 666 -13.06 -33.43 -17.85
N GLY A 667 -13.21 -32.12 -18.08
CA GLY A 667 -14.46 -31.38 -17.93
C GLY A 667 -14.57 -30.67 -16.57
N PRO A 668 -15.41 -29.62 -16.47
CA PRO A 668 -15.48 -28.75 -15.30
C PRO A 668 -15.96 -29.47 -14.04
N VAL A 669 -16.99 -30.33 -14.14
CA VAL A 669 -17.58 -31.03 -12.99
C VAL A 669 -16.60 -32.04 -12.36
N GLU A 670 -15.93 -32.85 -13.17
CA GLU A 670 -14.93 -33.82 -12.66
C GLU A 670 -13.73 -33.08 -12.06
N ALA A 671 -13.27 -32.00 -12.70
CA ALA A 671 -12.22 -31.14 -12.16
C ALA A 671 -12.62 -30.48 -10.84
N GLY A 672 -13.88 -30.06 -10.69
CA GLY A 672 -14.44 -29.52 -9.45
C GLY A 672 -14.37 -30.53 -8.30
N ARG A 673 -14.77 -31.79 -8.54
CA ARG A 673 -14.68 -32.87 -7.55
C ARG A 673 -13.24 -33.19 -7.15
N ILE A 674 -12.33 -33.25 -8.12
CA ILE A 674 -10.89 -33.49 -7.85
C ILE A 674 -10.30 -32.33 -7.06
N THR A 675 -10.66 -31.10 -7.41
CA THR A 675 -10.19 -29.89 -6.73
C THR A 675 -10.69 -29.82 -5.29
N ALA A 676 -11.97 -30.07 -5.04
CA ALA A 676 -12.53 -30.20 -3.70
C ALA A 676 -11.77 -31.26 -2.88
N ALA A 677 -11.57 -32.44 -3.46
CA ALA A 677 -10.82 -33.53 -2.82
C ALA A 677 -9.34 -33.21 -2.56
N MET A 678 -8.73 -32.29 -3.33
CA MET A 678 -7.36 -31.81 -3.12
C MET A 678 -7.30 -30.75 -2.03
N LEU A 679 -8.25 -29.82 -1.98
CA LEU A 679 -8.36 -28.82 -0.92
C LEU A 679 -8.62 -29.47 0.46
N ASP A 680 -9.37 -30.57 0.48
CA ASP A 680 -9.64 -31.39 1.67
C ASP A 680 -8.50 -32.36 2.04
N ALA A 681 -7.51 -32.56 1.17
CA ALA A 681 -6.45 -33.54 1.39
C ALA A 681 -5.54 -33.24 2.61
N PRO A 682 -5.11 -31.98 2.88
CA PRO A 682 -4.27 -31.67 4.03
C PRO A 682 -4.94 -31.99 5.38
N ALA A 683 -4.18 -32.49 6.34
CA ALA A 683 -4.69 -32.85 7.67
C ALA A 683 -5.25 -31.64 8.46
N ALA A 684 -6.13 -31.92 9.43
CA ALA A 684 -6.85 -30.91 10.21
C ALA A 684 -5.97 -29.95 11.05
N ASN A 685 -4.68 -30.27 11.24
CA ASN A 685 -3.69 -29.46 11.96
C ASN A 685 -2.58 -28.96 11.02
N ALA A 686 -2.98 -28.44 9.85
CA ALA A 686 -2.06 -27.90 8.86
C ALA A 686 -1.25 -26.70 9.39
N PRO A 687 0.04 -26.57 9.03
CA PRO A 687 0.82 -25.37 9.32
C PRO A 687 0.15 -24.11 8.75
N PRO A 688 0.33 -22.93 9.39
CA PRO A 688 -0.30 -21.68 8.95
C PRO A 688 -0.01 -21.34 7.48
N ALA A 689 1.22 -21.60 7.03
CA ALA A 689 1.62 -21.38 5.63
C ALA A 689 0.83 -22.26 4.64
N LEU A 690 0.51 -23.50 5.01
CA LEU A 690 -0.28 -24.41 4.17
C LEU A 690 -1.76 -24.04 4.22
N ALA A 691 -2.27 -23.66 5.39
CA ALA A 691 -3.62 -23.12 5.56
C ALA A 691 -3.85 -21.89 4.68
N LYS A 692 -2.90 -20.94 4.69
CA LYS A 692 -2.92 -19.75 3.85
C LYS A 692 -2.88 -20.11 2.35
N ALA A 693 -1.95 -20.97 1.94
CA ALA A 693 -1.85 -21.41 0.55
C ALA A 693 -3.13 -22.11 0.06
N ARG A 694 -3.79 -22.88 0.91
CA ARG A 694 -5.08 -23.52 0.60
C ARG A 694 -6.21 -22.51 0.38
N LEU A 695 -6.32 -21.51 1.25
CA LEU A 695 -7.34 -20.46 1.12
C LEU A 695 -7.11 -19.64 -0.16
N GLN A 696 -5.86 -19.26 -0.45
CA GLN A 696 -5.52 -18.58 -1.69
C GLN A 696 -5.81 -19.43 -2.92
N ALA A 697 -5.46 -20.72 -2.90
CA ALA A 697 -5.74 -21.62 -4.01
C ALA A 697 -7.25 -21.76 -4.26
N ALA A 698 -8.06 -21.88 -3.21
CA ALA A 698 -9.51 -21.95 -3.33
C ALA A 698 -10.10 -20.66 -3.92
N GLN A 699 -9.57 -19.50 -3.54
CA GLN A 699 -9.91 -18.20 -4.11
C GLN A 699 -9.58 -18.15 -5.62
N ASP A 700 -8.32 -18.39 -5.99
CA ASP A 700 -7.85 -18.32 -7.38
C ASP A 700 -8.59 -19.32 -8.32
N ILE A 701 -9.05 -20.45 -7.79
CA ILE A 701 -9.84 -21.44 -8.54
C ILE A 701 -11.25 -20.93 -8.87
N LEU A 702 -11.88 -20.27 -7.91
CA LEU A 702 -13.23 -19.73 -8.05
C LEU A 702 -13.25 -18.49 -8.94
N ASP A 703 -12.16 -17.72 -9.02
CA ASP A 703 -11.98 -16.67 -10.02
C ASP A 703 -11.71 -17.23 -11.43
N GLY A 704 -11.36 -18.51 -11.51
CA GLY A 704 -11.02 -19.22 -12.74
C GLY A 704 -12.22 -19.83 -13.49
N PRO A 705 -11.96 -20.70 -14.47
CA PRO A 705 -13.03 -21.31 -15.29
C PRO A 705 -13.96 -22.24 -14.48
N LEU A 706 -13.50 -22.76 -13.34
CA LEU A 706 -14.34 -23.60 -12.47
C LEU A 706 -15.42 -22.80 -11.74
N GLY A 707 -15.22 -21.51 -11.49
CA GLY A 707 -16.27 -20.65 -10.92
C GLY A 707 -17.32 -20.19 -11.93
N GLN A 708 -17.03 -20.28 -13.23
CA GLN A 708 -17.98 -19.92 -14.29
C GLN A 708 -19.03 -21.01 -14.52
N ASP A 709 -18.68 -22.29 -14.31
CA ASP A 709 -19.59 -23.43 -14.43
C ASP A 709 -20.39 -23.62 -13.13
N PRO A 710 -21.74 -23.63 -13.14
CA PRO A 710 -22.55 -23.61 -11.93
C PRO A 710 -22.41 -24.88 -11.08
N GLU A 711 -22.33 -26.06 -11.69
CA GLU A 711 -22.18 -27.32 -10.95
C GLU A 711 -20.78 -27.45 -10.34
N ALA A 712 -19.73 -27.13 -11.10
CA ALA A 712 -18.36 -27.12 -10.60
C ALA A 712 -18.14 -26.06 -9.52
N ARG A 713 -18.71 -24.85 -9.70
CA ARG A 713 -18.67 -23.75 -8.72
C ARG A 713 -19.27 -24.22 -7.39
N ASN A 714 -20.46 -24.81 -7.39
CA ASN A 714 -21.11 -25.24 -6.17
C ASN A 714 -20.27 -26.27 -5.37
N ILE A 715 -19.65 -27.23 -6.06
CA ILE A 715 -18.78 -28.25 -5.45
C ILE A 715 -17.57 -27.58 -4.78
N VAL A 716 -16.86 -26.72 -5.50
CA VAL A 716 -15.65 -26.05 -4.98
C VAL A 716 -16.01 -25.05 -3.88
N LEU A 717 -17.08 -24.28 -4.06
CA LEU A 717 -17.60 -23.29 -3.10
C LEU A 717 -17.96 -23.95 -1.77
N THR A 718 -18.61 -25.12 -1.80
CA THR A 718 -18.97 -25.88 -0.59
C THR A 718 -17.72 -26.24 0.23
N THR A 719 -16.68 -26.77 -0.42
CA THR A 719 -15.41 -27.08 0.25
C THR A 719 -14.69 -25.82 0.73
N ALA A 720 -14.65 -24.76 -0.09
CA ALA A 720 -14.06 -23.47 0.26
C ALA A 720 -14.71 -22.86 1.52
N CYS A 721 -16.04 -22.81 1.55
CA CYS A 721 -16.81 -22.27 2.69
C CYS A 721 -16.63 -23.13 3.95
N HIS A 722 -16.49 -24.45 3.82
CA HIS A 722 -16.17 -25.32 4.94
C HIS A 722 -14.82 -24.96 5.57
N HIS A 723 -13.76 -24.81 4.77
CA HIS A 723 -12.43 -24.42 5.28
C HIS A 723 -12.42 -23.01 5.87
N LEU A 724 -13.13 -22.08 5.23
CA LEU A 724 -13.29 -20.72 5.72
C LEU A 724 -13.97 -20.69 7.09
N ARG A 725 -15.04 -21.46 7.29
CA ARG A 725 -15.71 -21.63 8.59
C ARG A 725 -14.74 -22.16 9.66
N VAL A 726 -13.94 -23.18 9.34
CA VAL A 726 -12.98 -23.77 10.28
C VAL A 726 -11.92 -22.75 10.72
N HIS A 727 -11.37 -22.00 9.78
CA HIS A 727 -10.34 -20.98 10.07
C HIS A 727 -10.89 -19.77 10.82
N LEU A 728 -12.10 -19.31 10.46
CA LEU A 728 -12.80 -18.25 11.21
C LEU A 728 -13.07 -18.69 12.66
N ALA A 729 -13.53 -19.94 12.87
CA ALA A 729 -13.81 -20.46 14.21
C ALA A 729 -12.54 -20.56 15.08
N ARG A 730 -11.39 -20.89 14.47
CA ARG A 730 -10.08 -20.93 15.15
C ARG A 730 -9.43 -19.56 15.30
N ARG A 731 -9.87 -18.58 14.49
CA ARG A 731 -9.31 -17.22 14.36
C ARG A 731 -7.88 -17.22 13.81
N ASP A 732 -7.58 -18.18 12.94
CA ASP A 732 -6.31 -18.31 12.23
C ASP A 732 -6.35 -17.53 10.90
N GLU A 733 -5.26 -16.84 10.54
CA GLU A 733 -5.10 -16.14 9.24
C GLU A 733 -6.31 -15.26 8.86
N LEU A 734 -6.83 -14.48 9.83
CA LEU A 734 -8.03 -13.65 9.64
C LEU A 734 -7.93 -12.72 8.41
N SER A 735 -6.77 -12.17 8.09
CA SER A 735 -6.62 -11.33 6.89
C SER A 735 -6.99 -12.09 5.61
N GLN A 736 -6.48 -13.31 5.45
CA GLN A 736 -6.77 -14.16 4.29
C GLN A 736 -8.24 -14.60 4.27
N CYS A 737 -8.84 -14.82 5.44
CA CYS A 737 -10.27 -15.13 5.53
C CYS A 737 -11.13 -13.94 5.07
N ALA A 738 -10.75 -12.70 5.41
CA ALA A 738 -11.45 -11.50 4.93
C ALA A 738 -11.29 -11.32 3.43
N ASP A 739 -10.09 -11.55 2.89
CA ASP A 739 -9.83 -11.44 1.45
C ASP A 739 -10.66 -12.46 0.68
N MET A 740 -10.67 -13.73 1.13
CA MET A 740 -11.48 -14.79 0.53
C MET A 740 -12.98 -14.50 0.64
N LEU A 741 -13.48 -14.10 1.80
CA LEU A 741 -14.89 -13.67 1.96
C LEU A 741 -15.23 -12.56 0.98
N GLY A 742 -14.32 -11.61 0.79
CA GLY A 742 -14.50 -10.50 -0.12
C GLY A 742 -14.61 -10.94 -1.58
N GLU A 743 -13.76 -11.85 -2.05
CA GLU A 743 -13.88 -12.40 -3.41
C GLU A 743 -15.14 -13.24 -3.57
N LEU A 744 -15.51 -14.07 -2.59
CA LEU A 744 -16.73 -14.86 -2.66
C LEU A 744 -17.97 -13.97 -2.77
N VAL A 745 -18.02 -12.88 -2.01
CA VAL A 745 -19.11 -11.90 -2.12
C VAL A 745 -19.10 -11.26 -3.50
N THR A 746 -17.94 -10.86 -4.02
CA THR A 746 -17.80 -10.22 -5.33
C THR A 746 -18.18 -11.16 -6.48
N LEU A 747 -17.85 -12.45 -6.38
CA LEU A 747 -18.22 -13.49 -7.34
C LEU A 747 -19.73 -13.75 -7.38
N LEU A 748 -20.40 -13.72 -6.22
CA LEU A 748 -21.83 -13.98 -6.08
C LEU A 748 -22.70 -12.72 -6.25
N TRP A 749 -22.10 -11.53 -6.19
CA TRP A 749 -22.80 -10.28 -6.36
C TRP A 749 -23.05 -10.01 -7.85
N LYS A 750 -24.32 -9.94 -8.25
CA LYS A 750 -24.74 -9.52 -9.59
C LYS A 750 -25.50 -8.19 -9.48
N LYS A 751 -25.23 -7.26 -10.40
CA LYS A 751 -26.01 -6.02 -10.53
C LYS A 751 -27.43 -6.36 -11.01
N GLU A 752 -28.43 -5.86 -10.31
CA GLU A 752 -29.83 -5.94 -10.75
C GLU A 752 -30.03 -4.96 -11.93
N ASP A 753 -30.16 -5.49 -13.15
CA ASP A 753 -30.55 -4.70 -14.32
C ASP A 753 -32.08 -4.63 -14.38
N PRO A 754 -32.70 -3.44 -14.26
CA PRO A 754 -34.15 -3.30 -14.27
C PRO A 754 -34.82 -3.75 -15.59
N ASP A 755 -34.06 -3.88 -16.68
CA ASP A 755 -34.57 -4.19 -18.02
C ASP A 755 -34.42 -5.67 -18.44
N GLN A 756 -33.78 -6.54 -17.64
CA GLN A 756 -33.64 -7.98 -17.94
C GLN A 756 -34.45 -8.88 -16.99
N PRO A 757 -35.07 -9.96 -17.49
CA PRO A 757 -35.67 -10.97 -16.62
C PRO A 757 -34.56 -11.64 -15.80
N VAL A 758 -34.61 -11.46 -14.49
CA VAL A 758 -33.65 -12.03 -13.55
C VAL A 758 -33.85 -13.55 -13.52
N ASP A 759 -32.84 -14.31 -13.97
CA ASP A 759 -32.80 -15.76 -13.74
C ASP A 759 -32.36 -15.99 -12.28
N ASP A 760 -33.29 -15.72 -11.36
CA ASP A 760 -33.08 -15.59 -9.92
C ASP A 760 -32.57 -16.89 -9.26
N ASP A 761 -32.72 -18.04 -9.91
CA ASP A 761 -32.47 -19.36 -9.33
C ASP A 761 -31.01 -19.88 -9.49
N GLU A 762 -30.16 -19.24 -10.31
CA GLU A 762 -28.83 -19.79 -10.62
C GLU A 762 -27.81 -19.67 -9.46
N LEU A 763 -27.85 -18.57 -8.71
CA LEU A 763 -26.89 -18.26 -7.64
C LEU A 763 -27.44 -18.45 -6.22
N ASP A 764 -28.76 -18.50 -6.05
CA ASP A 764 -29.41 -18.74 -4.77
C ASP A 764 -28.83 -19.96 -3.99
N PRO A 765 -28.57 -21.14 -4.60
CA PRO A 765 -27.95 -22.25 -3.87
C PRO A 765 -26.51 -21.95 -3.41
N ASP A 766 -25.76 -21.13 -4.15
CA ASP A 766 -24.39 -20.75 -3.81
C ASP A 766 -24.37 -19.72 -2.66
N VAL A 767 -25.32 -18.80 -2.65
CA VAL A 767 -25.53 -17.86 -1.54
C VAL A 767 -25.93 -18.60 -0.27
N ASP A 768 -26.78 -19.63 -0.36
CA ASP A 768 -27.09 -20.50 0.77
C ASP A 768 -25.85 -21.19 1.33
N VAL A 769 -25.01 -21.77 0.47
CA VAL A 769 -23.77 -22.45 0.89
C VAL A 769 -22.86 -21.47 1.65
N LEU A 770 -22.68 -20.25 1.13
CA LEU A 770 -21.88 -19.21 1.80
C LEU A 770 -22.48 -18.82 3.15
N CYS A 771 -23.77 -18.50 3.17
CA CYS A 771 -24.48 -18.03 4.37
C CYS A 771 -24.49 -19.07 5.49
N LEU A 772 -24.93 -20.30 5.19
CA LEU A 772 -25.10 -21.36 6.18
C LEU A 772 -23.78 -21.81 6.82
N ASN A 773 -22.66 -21.70 6.09
CA ASN A 773 -21.35 -22.05 6.61
C ASN A 773 -20.67 -20.91 7.36
N THR A 774 -20.79 -19.66 6.89
CA THR A 774 -19.92 -18.58 7.37
C THR A 774 -20.59 -17.58 8.31
N LEU A 775 -21.90 -17.30 8.14
CA LEU A 775 -22.52 -16.12 8.77
C LEU A 775 -22.51 -16.17 10.31
N ASP A 776 -22.85 -17.30 10.92
CA ASP A 776 -22.87 -17.44 12.39
C ASP A 776 -21.46 -17.25 13.01
N VAL A 777 -20.46 -17.91 12.42
CA VAL A 777 -19.07 -17.81 12.87
C VAL A 777 -18.50 -16.42 12.59
N LEU A 778 -18.86 -15.80 11.47
CA LEU A 778 -18.41 -14.45 11.12
C LEU A 778 -18.96 -13.40 12.10
N VAL A 779 -20.25 -13.49 12.47
CA VAL A 779 -20.86 -12.64 13.50
C VAL A 779 -20.12 -12.83 14.84
N GLU A 780 -19.79 -14.06 15.21
CA GLU A 780 -19.02 -14.34 16.42
C GLU A 780 -17.61 -13.73 16.36
N VAL A 781 -16.89 -13.89 15.26
CA VAL A 781 -15.52 -13.37 15.08
C VAL A 781 -15.53 -11.84 15.13
N VAL A 782 -16.44 -11.19 14.39
CA VAL A 782 -16.57 -9.73 14.39
C VAL A 782 -16.86 -9.22 15.80
N LEU A 783 -17.77 -9.85 16.55
CA LEU A 783 -18.08 -9.47 17.93
C LEU A 783 -16.85 -9.54 18.85
N HIS A 784 -15.97 -10.52 18.66
CA HIS A 784 -14.73 -10.64 19.44
C HIS A 784 -13.65 -9.62 19.05
N LEU A 785 -13.63 -9.19 17.78
CA LEU A 785 -12.70 -8.17 17.30
C LEU A 785 -13.13 -6.76 17.73
N ILE A 786 -14.45 -6.53 17.87
CA ILE A 786 -15.02 -5.29 18.38
C ILE A 786 -14.60 -5.12 19.85
N GLY A 787 -13.68 -4.17 20.09
CA GLY A 787 -13.05 -3.92 21.39
C GLY A 787 -11.54 -4.13 21.41
N GLY A 788 -10.98 -4.80 20.39
CA GLY A 788 -9.54 -4.91 20.14
C GLY A 788 -9.08 -3.95 19.03
N ASN A 789 -7.83 -3.49 19.09
CA ASN A 789 -7.24 -2.64 18.03
C ASN A 789 -6.70 -3.49 16.86
N SER A 790 -7.54 -4.35 16.28
CA SER A 790 -7.15 -5.24 15.18
C SER A 790 -7.26 -4.55 13.82
N PRO A 791 -6.20 -4.58 12.98
CA PRO A 791 -6.23 -3.95 11.66
C PRO A 791 -7.18 -4.65 10.68
N VAL A 792 -7.61 -5.89 10.97
CA VAL A 792 -8.49 -6.71 10.11
C VAL A 792 -9.98 -6.44 10.37
N LEU A 793 -10.32 -5.66 11.41
CA LEU A 793 -11.72 -5.41 11.77
C LEU A 793 -12.52 -4.77 10.62
N GLY A 794 -11.94 -3.79 9.92
CA GLY A 794 -12.61 -3.10 8.82
C GLY A 794 -12.96 -4.03 7.66
N SER A 795 -12.04 -4.89 7.25
CA SER A 795 -12.27 -5.84 6.15
C SER A 795 -13.23 -6.97 6.56
N MET A 796 -13.20 -7.42 7.81
CA MET A 796 -14.17 -8.39 8.34
C MET A 796 -15.58 -7.83 8.42
N VAL A 797 -15.74 -6.58 8.84
CA VAL A 797 -17.05 -5.91 8.87
C VAL A 797 -17.56 -5.69 7.45
N ALA A 798 -16.71 -5.28 6.51
CA ALA A 798 -17.09 -5.19 5.10
C ALA A 798 -17.53 -6.56 4.54
N GLY A 799 -16.82 -7.64 4.88
CA GLY A 799 -17.21 -9.01 4.51
C GLY A 799 -18.54 -9.44 5.12
N LEU A 800 -18.79 -9.16 6.40
CA LEU A 800 -20.07 -9.46 7.06
C LEU A 800 -21.23 -8.72 6.39
N LEU A 801 -21.06 -7.42 6.14
CA LEU A 801 -22.07 -6.62 5.47
C LEU A 801 -22.26 -7.05 4.03
N GLY A 802 -21.20 -7.43 3.32
CA GLY A 802 -21.28 -8.00 1.97
C GLY A 802 -22.05 -9.31 1.92
N VAL A 803 -21.84 -10.23 2.88
CA VAL A 803 -22.65 -11.45 2.98
C VAL A 803 -24.11 -11.10 3.24
N MET A 804 -24.39 -10.13 4.12
CA MET A 804 -25.77 -9.69 4.39
C MET A 804 -26.44 -9.01 3.20
N GLU A 805 -25.67 -8.31 2.37
CA GLU A 805 -26.15 -7.67 1.14
C GLU A 805 -26.65 -8.69 0.11
N LEU A 806 -26.08 -9.91 0.08
CA LEU A 806 -26.51 -11.00 -0.80
C LEU A 806 -27.79 -11.72 -0.35
N LEU A 807 -28.24 -11.53 0.90
CA LEU A 807 -29.33 -12.32 1.46
C LEU A 807 -30.70 -11.79 1.05
N LYS A 808 -31.44 -12.60 0.30
CA LYS A 808 -32.87 -12.44 0.05
C LYS A 808 -33.70 -13.02 1.21
N PRO A 809 -34.99 -12.65 1.35
CA PRO A 809 -35.86 -13.20 2.39
C PRO A 809 -35.91 -14.74 2.44
N ALA A 810 -35.73 -15.43 1.30
CA ALA A 810 -35.68 -16.89 1.22
C ALA A 810 -34.42 -17.48 1.90
N HIS A 811 -33.25 -16.85 1.73
CA HIS A 811 -31.99 -17.27 2.36
C HIS A 811 -32.11 -17.21 3.88
N TYR A 812 -32.72 -16.15 4.40
CA TYR A 812 -32.98 -16.03 5.82
C TYR A 812 -33.94 -17.12 6.35
N GLN A 813 -34.99 -17.49 5.60
CA GLN A 813 -35.88 -18.62 5.95
C GLN A 813 -35.12 -19.94 6.11
N ARG A 814 -34.18 -20.22 5.20
CA ARG A 814 -33.32 -21.41 5.24
C ARG A 814 -32.35 -21.35 6.42
N LEU A 815 -31.76 -20.18 6.70
CA LEU A 815 -30.91 -19.96 7.87
C LEU A 815 -31.65 -20.23 9.20
N TRP A 816 -32.88 -19.73 9.36
CA TRP A 816 -33.68 -19.99 10.57
C TRP A 816 -34.03 -21.47 10.73
N SER A 817 -34.21 -22.18 9.62
CA SER A 817 -34.46 -23.62 9.62
C SER A 817 -33.20 -24.41 9.98
N HIS A 818 -32.02 -23.95 9.55
CA HIS A 818 -30.73 -24.54 9.89
C HIS A 818 -30.33 -24.31 11.36
N LEU A 819 -30.56 -23.12 11.90
CA LEU A 819 -30.21 -22.77 13.29
C LEU A 819 -31.24 -23.24 14.33
N ALA A 820 -32.49 -23.49 13.91
CA ALA A 820 -33.54 -24.04 14.76
C ALA A 820 -34.32 -25.14 14.01
N PRO A 821 -33.70 -26.32 13.81
CA PRO A 821 -34.31 -27.44 13.09
C PRO A 821 -35.48 -28.08 13.86
N HIS A 822 -35.55 -27.85 15.17
CA HIS A 822 -36.63 -28.34 16.02
C HIS A 822 -37.39 -27.18 16.69
N PRO A 823 -38.74 -27.17 16.68
CA PRO A 823 -39.55 -26.08 17.26
C PRO A 823 -39.29 -25.78 18.74
N HIS A 824 -38.74 -26.78 19.46
CA HIS A 824 -38.44 -26.72 20.89
C HIS A 824 -36.98 -26.31 21.20
N ASP A 825 -36.05 -26.44 20.25
CA ASP A 825 -34.64 -26.05 20.46
C ASP A 825 -34.35 -24.70 19.80
N ARG A 826 -34.77 -23.64 20.51
CA ARG A 826 -34.66 -22.25 20.05
C ARG A 826 -33.35 -21.58 20.46
N LYS A 827 -32.50 -22.27 21.21
CA LYS A 827 -31.29 -21.70 21.82
C LYS A 827 -30.24 -21.25 20.78
N PRO A 828 -29.89 -22.04 19.75
CA PRO A 828 -28.86 -21.61 18.80
C PRO A 828 -29.30 -20.38 17.98
N LEU A 829 -30.58 -20.35 17.55
CA LEU A 829 -31.16 -19.19 16.89
C LEU A 829 -31.20 -17.96 17.81
N LYS A 830 -31.56 -18.13 19.09
CA LYS A 830 -31.53 -17.04 20.08
C LYS A 830 -30.12 -16.49 20.26
N ASP A 831 -29.13 -17.35 20.45
CA ASP A 831 -27.73 -16.96 20.69
C ASP A 831 -27.14 -16.24 19.46
N PHE A 832 -27.44 -16.72 18.25
CA PHE A 832 -27.10 -16.03 17.01
C PHE A 832 -27.73 -14.62 16.93
N LEU A 833 -29.05 -14.50 17.15
CA LEU A 833 -29.75 -13.21 17.08
C LEU A 833 -29.21 -12.22 18.11
N MET A 834 -28.93 -12.68 19.34
CA MET A 834 -28.31 -11.85 20.37
C MET A 834 -26.93 -11.33 19.92
N ARG A 835 -26.07 -12.19 19.39
CA ARG A 835 -24.75 -11.80 18.88
C ARG A 835 -24.88 -10.82 17.71
N ALA A 836 -25.78 -11.08 16.77
CA ALA A 836 -26.03 -10.22 15.61
C ALA A 836 -26.48 -8.80 16.04
N PHE A 837 -27.46 -8.69 16.95
CA PHE A 837 -27.91 -7.38 17.44
C PHE A 837 -26.85 -6.65 18.26
N LEU A 838 -26.01 -7.37 19.01
CA LEU A 838 -24.86 -6.76 19.67
C LEU A 838 -23.87 -6.20 18.65
N VAL A 839 -23.53 -6.95 17.60
CA VAL A 839 -22.66 -6.43 16.52
C VAL A 839 -23.30 -5.18 15.91
N PHE A 840 -24.59 -5.20 15.56
CA PHE A 840 -25.27 -4.05 14.96
C PHE A 840 -25.23 -2.82 15.86
N ARG A 841 -25.47 -3.00 17.15
CA ARG A 841 -25.37 -1.92 18.14
C ARG A 841 -23.96 -1.32 18.15
N HIS A 842 -22.92 -2.15 18.18
CA HIS A 842 -21.55 -1.66 18.18
C HIS A 842 -21.16 -0.97 16.86
N LEU A 843 -21.63 -1.46 15.72
CA LEU A 843 -21.38 -0.82 14.42
C LEU A 843 -22.06 0.55 14.28
N ILE A 844 -23.15 0.79 15.01
CA ILE A 844 -23.86 2.08 15.04
C ILE A 844 -23.24 3.02 16.10
N GLU A 845 -22.86 2.50 17.27
CA GLU A 845 -22.29 3.29 18.37
C GLU A 845 -20.81 3.64 18.16
N GLN A 846 -20.04 2.80 17.46
CA GLN A 846 -18.61 2.98 17.21
C GLN A 846 -18.33 3.15 15.72
N ASP A 847 -17.56 4.18 15.36
CA ASP A 847 -17.11 4.41 13.99
C ASP A 847 -16.03 3.38 13.58
N VAL A 848 -16.43 2.23 13.04
CA VAL A 848 -15.49 1.22 12.50
C VAL A 848 -14.73 1.74 11.26
N PHE A 849 -15.42 2.50 10.42
CA PHE A 849 -14.83 3.13 9.24
C PHE A 849 -14.45 4.59 9.54
N PRO A 850 -13.37 5.13 8.92
CA PRO A 850 -12.99 6.53 9.08
C PRO A 850 -14.15 7.50 8.81
N SER A 851 -14.20 8.61 9.55
CA SER A 851 -15.28 9.60 9.45
C SER A 851 -15.37 10.27 8.07
N ASP A 852 -14.29 10.26 7.30
CA ASP A 852 -14.25 10.77 5.92
C ASP A 852 -14.79 9.79 4.87
N TRP A 853 -15.18 8.57 5.24
CA TRP A 853 -15.71 7.53 4.34
C TRP A 853 -17.24 7.49 4.37
N MET A 854 -17.88 8.64 4.16
CA MET A 854 -19.33 8.79 4.31
C MET A 854 -20.13 7.90 3.34
N VAL A 855 -19.68 7.74 2.09
CA VAL A 855 -20.32 6.87 1.09
C VAL A 855 -20.44 5.43 1.61
N LEU A 856 -19.35 4.85 2.09
CA LEU A 856 -19.34 3.50 2.67
C LEU A 856 -20.22 3.40 3.93
N ARG A 857 -20.20 4.42 4.80
CA ARG A 857 -21.01 4.43 6.02
C ARG A 857 -22.51 4.45 5.72
N VAL A 858 -22.94 5.25 4.75
CA VAL A 858 -24.35 5.31 4.32
C VAL A 858 -24.80 3.97 3.74
N GLN A 859 -23.98 3.38 2.85
CA GLN A 859 -24.28 2.06 2.28
C GLN A 859 -24.33 0.97 3.36
N SER A 860 -23.42 1.02 4.34
CA SER A 860 -23.43 0.11 5.49
C SER A 860 -24.74 0.22 6.29
N CYS A 861 -25.26 1.44 6.50
CA CYS A 861 -26.53 1.65 7.19
C CYS A 861 -27.73 1.12 6.39
N LYS A 862 -27.72 1.24 5.06
CA LYS A 862 -28.75 0.70 4.16
C LYS A 862 -28.84 -0.83 4.30
N VAL A 863 -27.70 -1.53 4.21
CA VAL A 863 -27.63 -2.99 4.34
C VAL A 863 -28.04 -3.44 5.75
N LEU A 864 -27.53 -2.77 6.81
CA LEU A 864 -27.92 -3.07 8.19
C LEU A 864 -29.43 -2.91 8.42
N LEU A 865 -30.04 -1.86 7.86
CA LEU A 865 -31.48 -1.63 7.99
C LEU A 865 -32.28 -2.75 7.31
N SER A 866 -31.87 -3.16 6.11
CA SER A 866 -32.50 -4.28 5.38
C SER A 866 -32.37 -5.59 6.16
N ALA A 867 -31.15 -5.95 6.56
CA ALA A 867 -30.88 -7.16 7.34
C ALA A 867 -31.63 -7.17 8.69
N LEU A 868 -31.77 -6.01 9.34
CA LEU A 868 -32.53 -5.88 10.58
C LEU A 868 -34.01 -6.20 10.40
N GLN A 869 -34.61 -5.80 9.27
CA GLN A 869 -36.02 -6.10 8.98
C GLN A 869 -36.26 -7.61 8.89
N ASP A 870 -35.36 -8.35 8.24
CA ASP A 870 -35.44 -9.81 8.15
C ASP A 870 -35.08 -10.51 9.46
N LEU A 871 -34.01 -10.09 10.15
CA LEU A 871 -33.62 -10.66 11.46
C LEU A 871 -34.67 -10.43 12.56
N ALA A 872 -35.53 -9.42 12.42
CA ALA A 872 -36.63 -9.17 13.36
C ALA A 872 -37.85 -10.10 13.17
N LYS A 873 -38.04 -10.71 11.98
CA LYS A 873 -39.15 -11.64 11.70
C LYS A 873 -39.21 -12.84 12.66
N PRO A 874 -38.12 -13.62 12.88
CA PRO A 874 -38.15 -14.75 13.81
C PRO A 874 -38.45 -14.33 15.25
N LEU A 875 -38.10 -13.10 15.66
CA LEU A 875 -38.48 -12.58 16.98
C LEU A 875 -39.99 -12.46 17.13
N LEU A 876 -40.67 -11.93 16.10
CA LEU A 876 -42.12 -11.77 16.06
C LEU A 876 -42.82 -13.14 16.01
N GLU A 877 -42.35 -14.03 15.15
CA GLU A 877 -43.02 -15.30 14.86
C GLU A 877 -42.73 -16.40 15.88
N ARG A 878 -41.49 -16.49 16.41
CA ARG A 878 -41.02 -17.62 17.24
C ARG A 878 -40.77 -17.28 18.71
N PHE A 879 -40.61 -16.00 19.06
CA PHE A 879 -40.29 -15.56 20.44
C PHE A 879 -41.35 -14.64 21.07
N LEU A 880 -42.24 -14.05 20.26
CA LEU A 880 -43.34 -13.17 20.70
C LEU A 880 -44.74 -13.79 20.49
N GLY A 881 -44.84 -14.95 19.83
CA GLY A 881 -46.10 -15.66 19.59
C GLY A 881 -46.68 -16.34 20.84
N ASP A 882 -47.98 -16.67 20.76
CA ASP A 882 -48.81 -17.00 21.92
C ASP A 882 -48.54 -18.35 22.62
N GLU A 883 -47.77 -19.30 22.05
CA GLU A 883 -47.48 -20.58 22.75
C GLU A 883 -46.08 -21.21 22.53
N PRO A 884 -45.39 -21.70 23.59
CA PRO A 884 -45.57 -21.37 25.01
C PRO A 884 -44.88 -20.02 25.37
N PRO A 885 -45.34 -19.33 26.42
CA PRO A 885 -44.88 -17.99 26.75
C PRO A 885 -43.50 -18.05 27.41
N GLN A 886 -42.47 -17.61 26.68
CA GLN A 886 -41.20 -17.18 27.29
C GLN A 886 -40.93 -15.75 26.86
N PHE A 887 -41.38 -14.83 27.71
CA PHE A 887 -41.12 -13.41 27.59
C PHE A 887 -39.63 -13.16 27.86
N ASP A 888 -38.80 -13.20 26.81
CA ASP A 888 -37.37 -12.95 26.95
C ASP A 888 -37.09 -11.44 27.00
N SER A 889 -37.04 -10.91 28.22
CA SER A 889 -36.85 -9.48 28.48
C SER A 889 -35.53 -8.95 27.92
N GLN A 890 -34.50 -9.79 27.76
CA GLN A 890 -33.17 -9.38 27.31
C GLN A 890 -33.13 -9.07 25.81
N ILE A 891 -33.73 -9.92 24.97
CA ILE A 891 -33.76 -9.70 23.51
C ILE A 891 -34.66 -8.50 23.18
N ARG A 892 -35.81 -8.40 23.86
CA ARG A 892 -36.71 -7.25 23.71
C ARG A 892 -36.02 -5.95 24.13
N HIS A 893 -35.24 -5.92 25.22
CA HIS A 893 -34.52 -4.70 25.63
C HIS A 893 -33.49 -4.24 24.60
N HIS A 894 -32.77 -5.17 23.95
CA HIS A 894 -31.82 -4.84 22.88
C HIS A 894 -32.52 -4.42 21.57
N CYS A 895 -33.71 -4.95 21.27
CA CYS A 895 -34.46 -4.65 20.04
C CYS A 895 -35.43 -3.45 20.17
N CYS A 896 -36.04 -3.22 21.34
CA CYS A 896 -37.08 -2.19 21.56
C CYS A 896 -36.59 -0.75 21.53
N VAL A 897 -35.28 -0.49 21.53
CA VAL A 897 -34.74 0.87 21.30
C VAL A 897 -35.12 1.39 19.89
N LEU A 898 -35.62 0.52 18.99
CA LEU A 898 -35.82 0.84 17.57
C LEU A 898 -37.28 0.83 17.08
N LYS A 899 -38.31 0.70 17.95
CA LYS A 899 -39.72 0.79 17.53
C LYS A 899 -40.58 1.59 18.51
N LEU A 900 -40.83 2.87 18.16
CA LEU A 900 -41.73 3.78 18.89
C LEU A 900 -43.21 3.61 18.46
N ASP A 901 -43.47 3.06 17.27
CA ASP A 901 -44.82 3.03 16.68
C ASP A 901 -45.80 2.11 17.40
N SER A 902 -45.33 1.00 17.99
CA SER A 902 -46.20 0.04 18.74
C SER A 902 -46.75 0.63 20.05
N LEU A 903 -46.10 1.65 20.61
CA LEU A 903 -46.56 2.31 21.83
C LEU A 903 -47.75 3.24 21.59
N MET A 904 -47.89 3.79 20.37
CA MET A 904 -48.93 4.75 20.01
C MET A 904 -50.31 4.08 19.86
N GLU A 905 -50.39 2.84 19.38
CA GLU A 905 -51.67 2.12 19.26
C GLU A 905 -52.31 1.76 20.60
N ARG A 906 -51.52 1.58 21.66
CA ARG A 906 -52.02 1.14 22.98
C ARG A 906 -52.54 2.27 23.88
N VAL A 907 -52.35 3.54 23.49
CA VAL A 907 -52.81 4.72 24.26
C VAL A 907 -54.26 5.08 23.96
N SER A 908 -54.89 4.46 22.95
CA SER A 908 -56.25 4.77 22.49
C SER A 908 -57.39 4.15 23.32
N THR A 909 -57.09 3.38 24.38
CA THR A 909 -58.13 2.80 25.26
C THR A 909 -58.63 3.81 26.30
N GLU A 910 -59.96 3.99 26.38
CA GLU A 910 -60.68 5.06 27.10
C GLU A 910 -60.28 5.28 28.58
N GLY A 911 -59.76 4.26 29.28
CA GLY A 911 -59.38 4.36 30.69
C GLY A 911 -58.12 5.18 31.01
N TRP A 912 -57.26 5.47 30.02
CA TRP A 912 -55.99 6.16 30.23
C TRP A 912 -56.02 7.65 29.82
N ARG A 913 -57.17 8.16 29.37
CA ARG A 913 -57.26 9.49 28.76
C ARG A 913 -56.91 10.62 29.73
N GLU A 914 -57.40 10.57 30.96
CA GLU A 914 -57.15 11.61 31.97
C GLU A 914 -55.73 11.54 32.55
N ALA A 915 -55.24 10.34 32.86
CA ALA A 915 -53.86 10.13 33.31
C ALA A 915 -52.84 10.47 32.20
N GLY A 916 -53.16 10.12 30.95
CA GLY A 916 -52.38 10.46 29.77
C GLY A 916 -52.38 11.97 29.50
N ALA A 917 -53.52 12.65 29.61
CA ALA A 917 -53.60 14.10 29.48
C ALA A 917 -52.82 14.84 30.59
N ALA A 918 -52.90 14.36 31.83
CA ALA A 918 -52.12 14.90 32.94
C ALA A 918 -50.60 14.70 32.75
N PHE A 919 -50.19 13.51 32.28
CA PHE A 919 -48.81 13.20 31.96
C PHE A 919 -48.29 14.06 30.81
N VAL A 920 -49.02 14.15 29.69
CA VAL A 920 -48.66 14.98 28.54
C VAL A 920 -48.59 16.45 28.94
N GLY A 921 -49.53 16.94 29.76
CA GLY A 921 -49.50 18.30 30.27
C GLY A 921 -48.25 18.58 31.14
N CYS A 922 -47.84 17.64 31.98
CA CYS A 922 -46.63 17.74 32.80
C CYS A 922 -45.35 17.71 31.93
N VAL A 923 -45.27 16.77 31.00
CA VAL A 923 -44.11 16.60 30.09
C VAL A 923 -43.96 17.78 29.13
N THR A 924 -45.07 18.34 28.64
CA THR A 924 -45.05 19.52 27.75
C THR A 924 -44.46 20.73 28.49
N ARG A 925 -44.93 21.02 29.71
CA ARG A 925 -44.36 22.10 30.53
C ARG A 925 -42.89 21.84 30.88
N LEU A 926 -42.51 20.59 31.17
CA LEU A 926 -41.11 20.24 31.41
C LEU A 926 -40.24 20.49 30.17
N LEU A 927 -40.70 20.08 28.98
CA LEU A 927 -40.00 20.29 27.72
C LEU A 927 -39.86 21.78 27.39
N GLU A 928 -40.90 22.59 27.58
CA GLU A 928 -40.84 24.04 27.43
C GLU A 928 -39.75 24.65 28.32
N ARG A 929 -39.72 24.29 29.61
CA ARG A 929 -38.70 24.79 30.55
C ARG A 929 -37.28 24.32 30.22
N LEU A 930 -37.12 23.09 29.73
CA LEU A 930 -35.82 22.56 29.32
C LEU A 930 -35.33 23.18 28.00
N LEU A 931 -36.23 23.47 27.06
CA LEU A 931 -35.91 24.16 25.81
C LEU A 931 -35.54 25.62 26.08
N ASP A 932 -36.29 26.33 26.93
CA ASP A 932 -35.96 27.68 27.41
C ASP A 932 -34.54 27.70 28.01
N TYR A 933 -34.23 26.72 28.85
CA TYR A 933 -32.91 26.58 29.45
C TYR A 933 -31.81 26.26 28.43
N ARG A 934 -32.05 25.36 27.47
CA ARG A 934 -31.09 25.01 26.40
C ARG A 934 -30.77 26.23 25.52
N ALA A 935 -31.80 27.01 25.16
CA ALA A 935 -31.64 28.21 24.34
C ALA A 935 -30.76 29.27 25.03
N VAL A 936 -30.90 29.44 26.34
CA VAL A 936 -30.19 30.46 27.12
C VAL A 936 -28.76 30.05 27.50
N MET A 937 -28.45 28.76 27.49
CA MET A 937 -27.11 28.24 27.80
C MET A 937 -26.09 28.37 26.65
N GLN A 938 -26.53 28.69 25.43
CA GLN A 938 -25.66 28.95 24.28
C GLN A 938 -25.27 30.44 24.22
N GLY A 939 -23.98 30.78 24.32
CA GLY A 939 -23.45 32.16 24.15
C GLY A 939 -23.19 32.95 25.45
N ALA A 940 -22.00 33.56 25.58
CA ALA A 940 -21.48 34.14 26.83
C ALA A 940 -22.23 35.39 27.36
N GLU A 941 -23.10 35.99 26.55
CA GLU A 941 -23.76 37.29 26.83
C GLU A 941 -25.07 37.19 27.64
N HIS A 942 -25.47 36.00 28.10
CA HIS A 942 -26.78 35.78 28.74
C HIS A 942 -26.72 35.38 30.22
N ARG A 943 -25.73 35.87 30.98
CA ARG A 943 -25.45 35.45 32.36
C ARG A 943 -26.67 35.56 33.30
N ASP A 944 -27.38 36.68 33.29
CA ASP A 944 -28.57 36.88 34.15
C ASP A 944 -29.75 36.00 33.74
N LYS A 945 -29.94 35.81 32.42
CA LYS A 945 -31.00 34.93 31.88
C LYS A 945 -30.73 33.47 32.25
N ARG A 946 -29.47 33.03 32.30
CA ARG A 946 -29.08 31.66 32.73
C ARG A 946 -29.43 31.40 34.18
N MET A 947 -29.16 32.36 35.07
CA MET A 947 -29.53 32.24 36.49
C MET A 947 -31.05 32.14 36.64
N ALA A 948 -31.81 33.02 35.97
CA ALA A 948 -33.28 32.99 36.01
C ALA A 948 -33.86 31.68 35.44
N ALA A 949 -33.35 31.17 34.32
CA ALA A 949 -33.78 29.90 33.73
C ALA A 949 -33.45 28.70 34.66
N THR A 950 -32.30 28.73 35.32
CA THR A 950 -31.89 27.70 36.29
C THR A 950 -32.80 27.71 37.52
N VAL A 951 -33.14 28.90 38.05
CA VAL A 951 -34.10 29.06 39.16
C VAL A 951 -35.50 28.58 38.76
N ASN A 952 -35.95 28.85 37.54
CA ASN A 952 -37.25 28.39 37.06
C ASN A 952 -37.33 26.86 36.97
N LEU A 953 -36.27 26.20 36.46
CA LEU A 953 -36.17 24.74 36.47
C LEU A 953 -36.12 24.18 37.88
N LEU A 954 -35.36 24.82 38.77
CA LEU A 954 -35.25 24.44 40.18
C LEU A 954 -36.62 24.50 40.88
N ASN A 955 -37.39 25.57 40.67
CA ASN A 955 -38.76 25.69 41.17
C ASN A 955 -39.71 24.66 40.57
N PHE A 956 -39.56 24.34 39.28
CA PHE A 956 -40.37 23.33 38.61
C PHE A 956 -40.11 21.92 39.18
N TYR A 957 -38.84 21.54 39.36
CA TYR A 957 -38.49 20.24 39.97
C TYR A 957 -38.90 20.13 41.43
N LYS A 958 -38.95 21.25 42.17
CA LYS A 958 -39.40 21.29 43.56
C LYS A 958 -40.93 21.22 43.69
N ASN A 959 -41.63 22.06 42.93
CA ASN A 959 -43.05 22.35 43.19
C ASN A 959 -44.00 21.54 42.30
N GLU A 960 -43.59 21.15 41.08
CA GLU A 960 -44.46 20.44 40.13
C GLU A 960 -44.13 18.95 39.99
N ILE A 961 -42.86 18.56 40.11
CA ILE A 961 -42.41 17.17 39.92
C ILE A 961 -41.97 16.48 41.23
N ASP A 962 -41.59 17.25 42.25
CA ASP A 962 -41.02 16.77 43.52
C ASP A 962 -39.86 15.76 43.36
N ARG A 963 -38.98 16.00 42.37
CA ARG A 963 -37.78 15.18 42.15
C ARG A 963 -36.56 15.80 42.82
N LYS A 964 -36.30 15.35 44.05
CA LYS A 964 -35.21 15.85 44.91
C LYS A 964 -33.82 15.77 44.28
N GLU A 965 -33.45 14.67 43.62
CA GLU A 965 -32.12 14.53 43.01
C GLU A 965 -31.86 15.60 41.92
N MET A 966 -32.81 15.80 41.02
CA MET A 966 -32.68 16.79 39.96
C MET A 966 -32.70 18.21 40.52
N TYR A 967 -33.56 18.47 41.52
CA TYR A 967 -33.55 19.72 42.26
C TYR A 967 -32.15 20.04 42.83
N LEU A 968 -31.51 19.10 43.52
CA LEU A 968 -30.15 19.28 44.04
C LEU A 968 -29.12 19.57 42.95
N ARG A 969 -29.13 18.82 41.84
CA ARG A 969 -28.19 19.08 40.71
C ARG A 969 -28.30 20.52 40.20
N TYR A 970 -29.50 21.07 40.13
CA TYR A 970 -29.71 22.45 39.71
C TYR A 970 -29.39 23.48 40.81
N VAL A 971 -29.46 23.12 42.11
CA VAL A 971 -28.98 23.97 43.22
C VAL A 971 -27.48 24.18 43.10
N TYR A 972 -26.71 23.10 42.94
CA TYR A 972 -25.25 23.19 42.77
C TYR A 972 -24.88 23.95 41.50
N LYS A 973 -25.56 23.68 40.39
CA LYS A 973 -25.33 24.41 39.14
C LYS A 973 -25.64 25.91 39.26
N LEU A 974 -26.66 26.28 40.03
CA LEU A 974 -26.97 27.69 40.32
C LEU A 974 -25.90 28.32 41.23
N HIS A 975 -25.43 27.59 42.24
CA HIS A 975 -24.32 28.00 43.10
C HIS A 975 -23.05 28.28 42.29
N ASP A 976 -22.67 27.39 41.36
CA ASP A 976 -21.49 27.56 40.50
C ASP A 976 -21.62 28.79 39.59
N LEU A 977 -22.83 29.06 39.08
CA LEU A 977 -23.11 30.28 38.32
C LEU A 977 -22.94 31.53 39.18
N HIS A 978 -23.33 31.50 40.46
CA HIS A 978 -23.14 32.61 41.39
C HIS A 978 -21.67 32.83 41.73
N ILE A 979 -20.88 31.76 41.94
CA ILE A 979 -19.43 31.87 42.13
C ILE A 979 -18.77 32.47 40.89
N ALA A 980 -19.10 31.97 39.70
CA ALA A 980 -18.53 32.46 38.44
C ALA A 980 -18.90 33.93 38.12
N SER A 981 -19.85 34.51 38.86
CA SER A 981 -20.30 35.90 38.74
C SER A 981 -19.94 36.76 39.96
N ASP A 982 -19.05 36.27 40.84
CA ASP A 982 -18.62 36.93 42.08
C ASP A 982 -19.78 37.31 43.04
N ASN A 983 -20.92 36.62 42.92
CA ASN A 983 -22.11 36.83 43.75
C ASN A 983 -22.05 35.96 45.01
N TRP A 984 -21.01 36.13 45.84
CA TRP A 984 -20.70 35.28 47.00
C TRP A 984 -21.86 35.10 48.00
N VAL A 985 -22.65 36.15 48.20
CA VAL A 985 -23.83 36.13 49.08
C VAL A 985 -24.94 35.22 48.53
N GLU A 986 -25.24 35.33 47.23
CA GLU A 986 -26.27 34.50 46.59
C GLU A 986 -25.79 33.05 46.43
N ALA A 987 -24.48 32.82 46.26
CA ALA A 987 -23.88 31.48 46.32
C ALA A 987 -24.11 30.85 47.71
N GLY A 988 -23.80 31.57 48.79
CA GLY A 988 -24.07 31.13 50.16
C GLY A 988 -25.56 30.90 50.44
N CYS A 989 -26.45 31.78 49.96
CA CYS A 989 -27.90 31.61 50.09
C CYS A 989 -28.41 30.39 49.29
N THR A 990 -27.84 30.12 48.13
CA THR A 990 -28.22 28.99 47.28
C THR A 990 -27.89 27.65 47.95
N LEU A 991 -26.71 27.53 48.57
CA LEU A 991 -26.37 26.35 49.39
C LEU A 991 -27.24 26.24 50.65
N LEU A 992 -27.67 27.39 51.22
CA LEU A 992 -28.59 27.38 52.35
C LEU A 992 -29.93 26.72 51.99
N LEU A 993 -30.44 26.91 50.76
CA LEU A 993 -31.67 26.24 50.29
C LEU A 993 -31.56 24.71 50.35
N TYR A 994 -30.35 24.18 50.17
CA TYR A 994 -30.10 22.75 50.34
C TYR A 994 -29.90 22.38 51.82
N ALA A 995 -29.09 23.13 52.56
CA ALA A 995 -28.87 22.90 53.99
C ALA A 995 -30.18 22.91 54.81
N GLU A 996 -31.15 23.75 54.44
CA GLU A 996 -32.47 23.82 55.06
C GLU A 996 -33.36 22.60 54.77
N SER A 997 -33.10 21.89 53.67
CA SER A 997 -33.82 20.66 53.33
C SER A 997 -33.32 19.42 54.09
N LEU A 998 -32.15 19.51 54.73
CA LEU A 998 -31.51 18.44 55.49
C LEU A 998 -31.93 18.48 56.97
N SER A 999 -31.99 17.33 57.63
CA SER A 999 -32.27 17.22 59.07
C SER A 999 -30.98 17.12 59.90
N TRP A 1000 -31.01 17.63 61.14
CA TRP A 1000 -29.92 17.44 62.12
C TRP A 1000 -30.00 16.10 62.85
N ASP A 1001 -31.18 15.49 62.89
CA ASP A 1001 -31.47 14.26 63.67
C ASP A 1001 -31.53 12.99 62.80
N SER A 1002 -31.21 13.12 61.50
CA SER A 1002 -31.29 12.05 60.52
C SER A 1002 -29.93 11.41 60.28
N ASP A 1003 -29.83 10.11 60.57
CA ASP A 1003 -28.71 9.25 60.17
C ASP A 1003 -28.92 8.63 58.77
N GLN A 1004 -29.85 9.17 57.95
CA GLN A 1004 -30.00 8.74 56.56
C GLN A 1004 -28.89 9.31 55.68
N VAL A 1005 -28.51 8.53 54.66
CA VAL A 1005 -27.60 8.96 53.60
C VAL A 1005 -28.46 9.52 52.47
N GLY A 1006 -28.50 10.85 52.33
CA GLY A 1006 -29.38 11.54 51.37
C GLY A 1006 -28.91 11.43 49.90
N VAL A 1007 -29.80 11.76 48.96
CA VAL A 1007 -29.68 11.62 47.48
C VAL A 1007 -28.72 12.63 46.82
N ASP A 1008 -27.62 12.98 47.48
CA ASP A 1008 -26.69 13.99 47.00
C ASP A 1008 -25.66 13.41 46.02
N PRO A 1009 -25.57 13.94 44.78
CA PRO A 1009 -24.58 13.51 43.81
C PRO A 1009 -23.12 13.79 44.21
N GLU A 1010 -22.84 14.86 44.98
CA GLU A 1010 -21.47 15.27 45.30
C GLU A 1010 -20.89 14.57 46.52
N HIS A 1011 -21.73 14.11 47.45
CA HIS A 1011 -21.29 13.48 48.70
C HIS A 1011 -22.12 12.24 49.06
N PRO A 1012 -22.21 11.21 48.18
CA PRO A 1012 -23.20 10.14 48.25
C PRO A 1012 -23.12 9.24 49.50
N GLU A 1013 -22.03 9.30 50.28
CA GLU A 1013 -21.82 8.45 51.46
C GLU A 1013 -21.97 9.20 52.80
N ALA A 1014 -22.17 10.53 52.76
CA ALA A 1014 -22.27 11.34 53.98
C ALA A 1014 -23.70 11.33 54.57
N VAL A 1015 -23.80 11.08 55.88
CA VAL A 1015 -25.04 11.25 56.64
C VAL A 1015 -25.52 12.70 56.63
N GLU A 1016 -26.83 12.90 56.59
CA GLU A 1016 -27.47 14.22 56.40
C GLU A 1016 -26.99 15.28 57.39
N TRP A 1017 -26.81 14.95 58.68
CA TRP A 1017 -26.34 15.92 59.67
C TRP A 1017 -24.91 16.39 59.42
N LYS A 1018 -24.00 15.48 59.03
CA LYS A 1018 -22.59 15.80 58.75
C LYS A 1018 -22.45 16.61 57.47
N ARG A 1019 -23.32 16.33 56.51
CA ARG A 1019 -23.43 17.11 55.27
C ARG A 1019 -23.98 18.51 55.53
N LYS A 1020 -25.02 18.61 56.36
CA LYS A 1020 -25.59 19.89 56.79
C LYS A 1020 -24.53 20.73 57.49
N GLU A 1021 -23.74 20.17 58.40
CA GLU A 1021 -22.59 20.82 59.03
C GLU A 1021 -21.56 21.34 58.01
N ALA A 1022 -21.15 20.49 57.06
CA ALA A 1022 -20.19 20.87 56.02
C ALA A 1022 -20.69 22.03 55.15
N LEU A 1023 -21.97 22.01 54.74
CA LEU A 1023 -22.58 23.09 53.97
C LEU A 1023 -22.64 24.39 54.76
N TYR A 1024 -22.99 24.36 56.05
CA TYR A 1024 -22.96 25.56 56.89
C TYR A 1024 -21.55 26.13 57.01
N ASN A 1025 -20.52 25.29 57.17
CA ASN A 1025 -19.12 25.75 57.18
C ASN A 1025 -18.70 26.39 55.85
N GLN A 1026 -19.12 25.83 54.73
CA GLN A 1026 -18.86 26.39 53.41
C GLN A 1026 -19.59 27.73 53.21
N VAL A 1027 -20.84 27.83 53.67
CA VAL A 1027 -21.61 29.07 53.67
C VAL A 1027 -20.90 30.15 54.50
N LEU A 1028 -20.35 29.80 55.66
CA LEU A 1028 -19.58 30.73 56.50
C LEU A 1028 -18.32 31.24 55.79
N GLN A 1029 -17.59 30.38 55.06
CA GLN A 1029 -16.41 30.80 54.28
C GLN A 1029 -16.76 31.85 53.21
N TYR A 1030 -17.94 31.79 52.61
CA TYR A 1030 -18.40 32.82 51.66
C TYR A 1030 -18.73 34.15 52.35
N PHE A 1031 -19.02 34.15 53.65
CA PHE A 1031 -19.32 35.34 54.44
C PHE A 1031 -18.08 35.93 55.16
N ASP A 1032 -17.01 35.16 55.35
CA ASP A 1032 -15.75 35.59 56.01
C ASP A 1032 -15.11 36.88 55.44
N PRO A 1033 -15.04 37.10 54.11
CA PRO A 1033 -14.43 38.30 53.54
C PRO A 1033 -15.08 39.60 54.04
N PHE A 1034 -16.39 39.57 54.33
CA PHE A 1034 -17.19 40.72 54.78
C PHE A 1034 -16.95 41.12 56.24
N LEU A 1035 -16.29 40.27 57.04
CA LEU A 1035 -15.99 40.50 58.46
C LEU A 1035 -14.60 41.11 58.70
N THR A 1036 -13.72 41.08 57.68
CA THR A 1036 -12.34 41.55 57.77
C THR A 1036 -12.19 43.08 57.89
N ALA A 1037 -11.06 43.54 58.45
CA ALA A 1037 -10.76 44.97 58.60
C ALA A 1037 -10.52 45.65 57.24
N ASP A 1038 -10.04 44.91 56.24
CA ASP A 1038 -9.78 45.41 54.88
C ASP A 1038 -11.09 45.72 54.12
N PHE A 1039 -12.13 44.90 54.30
CA PHE A 1039 -13.46 45.19 53.77
C PHE A 1039 -14.03 46.48 54.37
N SER A 1040 -13.85 46.71 55.68
CA SER A 1040 -14.35 47.94 56.34
C SER A 1040 -13.70 49.22 55.83
N ARG A 1041 -12.48 49.15 55.26
CA ARG A 1041 -11.76 50.32 54.71
C ARG A 1041 -12.19 50.66 53.29
N ASN A 1042 -12.63 49.67 52.52
CA ASN A 1042 -13.00 49.82 51.11
C ASN A 1042 -14.52 49.77 50.88
N ALA A 1043 -15.31 49.49 51.93
CA ALA A 1043 -16.76 49.38 51.87
C ALA A 1043 -17.45 50.75 51.78
N THR A 1044 -18.58 50.79 51.07
CA THR A 1044 -19.43 51.99 51.04
C THR A 1044 -20.01 52.29 52.44
N PRO A 1045 -20.41 53.54 52.75
CA PRO A 1045 -20.91 53.93 54.08
C PRO A 1045 -22.07 53.06 54.61
N ARG A 1046 -22.88 52.51 53.69
CA ARG A 1046 -24.02 51.65 54.00
C ARG A 1046 -23.62 50.20 54.26
N GLU A 1047 -22.64 49.69 53.52
CA GLU A 1047 -22.02 48.37 53.75
C GLU A 1047 -21.23 48.36 55.06
N ALA A 1048 -20.54 49.45 55.39
CA ALA A 1048 -19.88 49.64 56.67
C ALA A 1048 -20.89 49.63 57.85
N ALA A 1049 -22.07 50.23 57.67
CA ALA A 1049 -23.13 50.21 58.69
C ALA A 1049 -23.73 48.81 58.89
N ALA A 1050 -23.95 48.04 57.82
CA ALA A 1050 -24.41 46.65 57.90
C ALA A 1050 -23.36 45.73 58.53
N ALA A 1051 -22.09 45.88 58.16
CA ALA A 1051 -20.97 45.15 58.77
C ALA A 1051 -20.81 45.49 60.26
N ALA A 1052 -21.01 46.77 60.65
CA ALA A 1052 -20.99 47.19 62.06
C ALA A 1052 -22.17 46.59 62.85
N LYS A 1053 -23.37 46.53 62.26
CA LYS A 1053 -24.54 45.87 62.86
C LYS A 1053 -24.31 44.37 63.03
N LEU A 1054 -23.73 43.72 62.02
CA LEU A 1054 -23.35 42.31 62.09
C LEU A 1054 -22.31 42.05 63.19
N ARG A 1055 -21.26 42.88 63.30
CA ARG A 1055 -20.29 42.81 64.40
C ARG A 1055 -20.94 42.97 65.78
N ARG A 1056 -21.93 43.86 65.91
CA ARG A 1056 -22.68 44.03 67.17
C ARG A 1056 -23.53 42.80 67.50
N LEU A 1057 -24.17 42.19 66.50
CA LEU A 1057 -24.94 40.96 66.68
C LEU A 1057 -24.02 39.78 67.05
N VAL A 1058 -22.90 39.61 66.36
CA VAL A 1058 -21.89 38.59 66.69
C VAL A 1058 -21.35 38.78 68.10
N ALA A 1059 -21.04 40.02 68.52
CA ALA A 1059 -20.61 40.31 69.89
C ALA A 1059 -21.69 39.97 70.94
N SER A 1060 -22.97 40.21 70.63
CA SER A 1060 -24.08 39.82 71.52
C SER A 1060 -24.23 38.30 71.64
N GLN A 1061 -23.97 37.55 70.57
CA GLN A 1061 -24.04 36.09 70.58
C GLN A 1061 -22.85 35.45 71.30
N LEU A 1062 -21.65 36.01 71.15
CA LEU A 1062 -20.48 35.60 71.93
C LEU A 1062 -20.76 35.73 73.44
N ALA A 1063 -21.44 36.80 73.88
CA ALA A 1063 -21.80 36.98 75.28
C ALA A 1063 -22.81 35.93 75.79
N VAL A 1064 -23.77 35.50 74.95
CA VAL A 1064 -24.74 34.45 75.31
C VAL A 1064 -24.06 33.08 75.42
N VAL A 1065 -23.18 32.75 74.46
CA VAL A 1065 -22.41 31.50 74.47
C VAL A 1065 -21.43 31.46 75.65
N GLU A 1066 -20.79 32.57 76.00
CA GLU A 1066 -19.92 32.69 77.19
C GLU A 1066 -20.72 32.42 78.47
N ALA A 1067 -21.94 32.95 78.58
CA ALA A 1067 -22.85 32.68 79.69
C ALA A 1067 -23.29 31.20 79.73
N GLY A 1068 -23.60 30.61 78.57
CA GLY A 1068 -23.98 29.20 78.44
C GLY A 1068 -22.85 28.23 78.81
N LEU A 1069 -21.61 28.53 78.39
CA LEU A 1069 -20.42 27.75 78.77
C LEU A 1069 -20.12 27.89 80.27
N THR A 1070 -20.31 29.07 80.84
CA THR A 1070 -20.14 29.29 82.29
C THR A 1070 -21.17 28.49 83.10
N LEU A 1071 -22.41 28.39 82.61
CA LEU A 1071 -23.46 27.56 83.22
C LEU A 1071 -23.16 26.06 83.06
N HIS A 1072 -22.73 25.63 81.87
CA HIS A 1072 -22.31 24.26 81.60
C HIS A 1072 -21.14 23.83 82.50
N GLY A 1073 -20.15 24.70 82.73
CA GLY A 1073 -19.04 24.43 83.63
C GLY A 1073 -19.43 24.26 85.10
N ARG A 1074 -20.58 24.81 85.52
CA ARG A 1074 -21.14 24.66 86.86
C ARG A 1074 -21.99 23.39 87.03
N LEU A 1075 -22.62 22.92 85.95
CA LEU A 1075 -23.55 21.78 85.97
C LEU A 1075 -22.91 20.46 85.50
N ALA A 1076 -21.71 20.50 84.90
CA ALA A 1076 -21.06 19.32 84.33
C ALA A 1076 -20.46 18.38 85.40
N PRO A 1077 -20.76 17.06 85.36
CA PRO A 1077 -20.10 16.03 86.18
C PRO A 1077 -18.60 15.91 85.88
N GLU A 1078 -17.81 15.33 86.79
CA GLU A 1078 -16.34 15.19 86.64
C GLU A 1078 -15.92 14.47 85.35
N GLU A 1079 -16.74 13.55 84.86
CA GLU A 1079 -16.53 12.78 83.63
C GLU A 1079 -16.66 13.65 82.36
N VAL A 1080 -17.43 14.74 82.41
CA VAL A 1080 -17.73 15.64 81.28
C VAL A 1080 -16.86 16.92 81.31
N LYS A 1081 -16.09 17.13 82.39
CA LYS A 1081 -15.15 18.27 82.49
C LYS A 1081 -14.10 18.35 81.37
N PRO A 1082 -13.54 17.25 80.83
CA PRO A 1082 -12.63 17.32 79.69
C PRO A 1082 -13.29 17.91 78.43
N LEU A 1083 -14.55 17.58 78.17
CA LEU A 1083 -15.35 18.15 77.07
C LEU A 1083 -15.61 19.64 77.31
N HIS A 1084 -16.00 20.02 78.54
CA HIS A 1084 -16.19 21.42 78.90
C HIS A 1084 -14.90 22.25 78.69
N ARG A 1085 -13.72 21.73 79.09
CA ARG A 1085 -12.43 22.39 78.83
C ARG A 1085 -12.17 22.58 77.33
N ARG A 1086 -12.50 21.58 76.52
CA ARG A 1086 -12.34 21.62 75.06
C ARG A 1086 -13.31 22.61 74.38
N LEU A 1087 -14.54 22.71 74.88
CA LEU A 1087 -15.52 23.70 74.44
C LEU A 1087 -15.09 25.13 74.80
N VAL A 1088 -14.54 25.33 76.01
CA VAL A 1088 -13.94 26.60 76.42
C VAL A 1088 -12.73 26.95 75.56
N GLU A 1089 -11.85 25.99 75.23
CA GLU A 1089 -10.74 26.21 74.29
C GLU A 1089 -11.22 26.63 72.89
N ARG A 1090 -12.22 25.92 72.33
CA ARG A 1090 -12.79 26.25 71.02
C ARG A 1090 -13.47 27.61 71.01
N PHE A 1091 -14.21 27.95 72.05
CA PHE A 1091 -14.81 29.27 72.22
C PHE A 1091 -13.73 30.37 72.35
N THR A 1092 -12.62 30.08 73.03
CA THR A 1092 -11.49 31.00 73.15
C THR A 1092 -10.79 31.21 71.80
N GLN A 1093 -10.61 30.16 71.00
CA GLN A 1093 -10.11 30.25 69.62
C GLN A 1093 -11.06 31.06 68.71
N LEU A 1094 -12.37 30.81 68.80
CA LEU A 1094 -13.38 31.58 68.06
C LEU A 1094 -13.34 33.07 68.42
N ARG A 1095 -13.18 33.40 69.72
CA ARG A 1095 -13.05 34.77 70.20
C ARG A 1095 -11.75 35.43 69.70
N GLN A 1096 -10.64 34.69 69.65
CA GLN A 1096 -9.36 35.18 69.10
C GLN A 1096 -9.43 35.45 67.60
N ASN A 1097 -10.18 34.64 66.84
CA ASN A 1097 -10.39 34.84 65.41
C ASN A 1097 -11.26 36.08 65.08
N LEU A 1098 -12.06 36.55 66.03
CA LEU A 1098 -12.99 37.68 65.88
C LEU A 1098 -12.44 39.04 66.41
N GLY A 1099 -11.22 39.08 67.00
CA GLY A 1099 -10.37 40.28 67.23
C GLY A 1099 -10.07 40.66 68.69
N PRO A 1100 -8.98 41.42 68.96
CA PRO A 1100 -9.12 42.88 68.99
C PRO A 1100 -7.95 43.56 68.28
N GLY A 1101 -8.23 44.47 67.33
CA GLY A 1101 -7.29 44.85 66.27
C GLY A 1101 -5.85 45.18 66.70
N LEU A 1102 -4.91 44.78 65.82
CA LEU A 1102 -3.44 45.02 65.82
C LEU A 1102 -2.66 44.03 66.72
N ALA A 1103 -1.80 43.13 66.25
CA ALA A 1103 -1.14 42.98 64.97
C ALA A 1103 -0.52 41.56 64.88
N ARG A 1104 -0.40 41.06 63.63
CA ARG A 1104 0.56 40.07 63.10
C ARG A 1104 0.73 38.74 63.88
N ALA A 1105 0.67 37.57 63.26
CA ALA A 1105 1.18 37.24 61.94
C ALA A 1105 0.46 36.01 61.37
N ARG A 1106 0.27 36.06 60.06
CA ARG A 1106 0.10 34.91 59.17
C ARG A 1106 1.11 33.81 59.55
N ARG A 1107 0.63 32.62 59.91
CA ARG A 1107 1.25 31.35 59.47
C ARG A 1107 0.40 30.12 59.77
N GLN A 1108 0.27 29.32 58.71
CA GLN A 1108 0.38 27.87 58.63
C GLN A 1108 -0.43 27.01 59.60
N LEU A 1109 -1.32 26.21 58.97
CA LEU A 1109 -1.70 24.86 59.39
C LEU A 1109 -0.64 24.21 60.29
N SER A 1110 -1.04 23.87 61.51
CA SER A 1110 -0.50 22.71 62.21
C SER A 1110 -1.67 21.79 62.58
N GLU A 1111 -1.52 20.54 62.16
CA GLU A 1111 -2.34 19.40 62.56
C GLU A 1111 -2.36 19.25 64.09
N SER A 1112 -3.54 18.99 64.65
CA SER A 1112 -3.71 18.39 66.00
C SER A 1112 -5.20 18.34 66.38
N ILE A 1113 -5.82 17.25 66.83
CA ILE A 1113 -5.37 15.92 67.24
C ILE A 1113 -6.54 14.98 66.89
N VAL A 1114 -6.34 14.15 65.87
CA VAL A 1114 -7.01 12.86 65.74
C VAL A 1114 -6.34 11.96 66.79
N ASN A 1115 -7.13 11.19 67.55
CA ASN A 1115 -6.72 10.17 68.52
C ASN A 1115 -6.29 10.64 69.94
N THR A 1116 -7.24 10.57 70.87
CA THR A 1116 -6.97 10.04 72.22
C THR A 1116 -8.26 9.34 72.69
N PRO A 1117 -8.23 8.04 73.03
CA PRO A 1117 -9.44 7.29 73.36
C PRO A 1117 -9.94 7.62 74.77
N LEU A 1118 -11.27 7.64 74.95
CA LEU A 1118 -11.93 7.68 76.26
C LEU A 1118 -11.93 6.26 76.90
N PRO A 1119 -11.91 6.15 78.24
CA PRO A 1119 -11.81 4.86 78.95
C PRO A 1119 -13.11 4.04 78.88
N PRO A 1120 -13.07 2.68 79.00
CA PRO A 1120 -14.24 1.82 78.76
C PRO A 1120 -14.85 1.25 80.05
N VAL A 1121 -16.18 1.23 80.20
CA VAL A 1121 -16.95 0.36 81.14
C VAL A 1121 -18.45 0.33 80.75
N PRO A 1122 -19.30 -0.63 81.19
CA PRO A 1122 -19.34 -2.09 80.98
C PRO A 1122 -20.59 -2.58 80.18
N ALA A 1123 -20.55 -3.82 79.70
CA ALA A 1123 -21.61 -4.49 78.94
C ALA A 1123 -22.80 -4.97 79.81
N LEU A 1124 -24.03 -4.86 79.26
CA LEU A 1124 -25.22 -5.58 79.71
C LEU A 1124 -26.01 -6.11 78.50
N ASP A 1125 -26.62 -7.28 78.72
CA ASP A 1125 -26.83 -8.35 77.76
C ASP A 1125 -28.34 -8.67 77.64
N LYS A 1126 -28.73 -9.33 76.54
CA LYS A 1126 -29.94 -10.19 76.32
C LYS A 1126 -31.22 -9.67 75.62
N ARG A 1127 -31.47 -10.30 74.45
CA ARG A 1127 -32.64 -11.11 74.00
C ARG A 1127 -33.95 -10.44 73.47
N LYS A 1128 -34.19 -10.70 72.16
CA LYS A 1128 -35.41 -11.06 71.35
C LYS A 1128 -36.72 -11.48 72.11
N PRO A 1129 -37.94 -11.64 71.47
CA PRO A 1129 -38.44 -11.28 70.10
C PRO A 1129 -39.97 -10.88 69.93
N LEU A 1130 -40.35 -10.50 68.69
CA LEU A 1130 -41.60 -10.80 67.90
C LEU A 1130 -43.00 -10.13 68.10
N GLN A 1131 -43.61 -9.81 66.93
CA GLN A 1131 -45.04 -9.88 66.48
C GLN A 1131 -46.01 -8.67 66.50
N LYS A 1132 -46.21 -8.07 65.29
CA LYS A 1132 -47.43 -7.88 64.44
C LYS A 1132 -48.74 -7.18 64.97
N PRO A 1133 -49.61 -6.65 64.05
CA PRO A 1133 -50.21 -5.29 64.02
C PRO A 1133 -51.66 -5.20 64.59
N PRO A 1134 -52.37 -4.04 64.49
CA PRO A 1134 -53.33 -3.91 63.37
C PRO A 1134 -53.66 -2.47 62.84
N THR A 1135 -54.15 -2.45 61.60
CA THR A 1135 -55.15 -1.58 60.92
C THR A 1135 -55.32 -0.06 61.19
N ARG A 1136 -55.34 0.68 60.06
CA ARG A 1136 -55.84 2.06 59.80
C ARG A 1136 -57.24 2.36 60.41
N PRO A 1137 -57.57 3.66 60.64
CA PRO A 1137 -58.32 4.42 59.63
C PRO A 1137 -57.89 5.88 59.44
N ASP A 1138 -58.39 6.46 58.34
CA ASP A 1138 -58.20 7.83 57.84
C ASP A 1138 -58.25 8.95 58.88
N GLN A 1139 -57.34 9.93 58.76
CA GLN A 1139 -57.68 11.34 58.98
C GLN A 1139 -56.90 12.27 58.04
N THR A 1140 -57.69 12.98 57.24
CA THR A 1140 -57.40 14.23 56.54
C THR A 1140 -56.88 15.35 57.46
N LYS A 1141 -56.14 16.29 56.86
CA LYS A 1141 -55.81 17.67 57.30
C LYS A 1141 -54.66 17.86 58.30
N PHE A 1142 -53.51 18.28 57.78
CA PHE A 1142 -52.65 19.37 58.30
C PHE A 1142 -51.98 19.97 57.06
N GLY A 1143 -52.17 21.23 56.68
CA GLY A 1143 -51.85 22.43 57.44
C GLY A 1143 -50.82 23.20 56.59
N ASN A 1144 -51.31 24.13 55.77
CA ASN A 1144 -50.52 25.02 54.91
C ASN A 1144 -49.35 25.67 55.68
N ASN A 1145 -48.12 25.26 55.39
CA ASN A 1145 -46.96 26.14 55.57
C ASN A 1145 -46.59 26.72 54.19
N LYS A 1146 -47.28 27.82 53.85
CA LYS A 1146 -46.88 28.70 52.75
C LYS A 1146 -45.49 29.26 53.06
N PHE A 1147 -44.46 28.81 52.36
CA PHE A 1147 -43.25 29.60 52.20
C PHE A 1147 -43.60 30.87 51.40
N PRO A 1148 -43.18 32.07 51.81
CA PRO A 1148 -43.44 33.26 51.03
C PRO A 1148 -42.71 33.16 49.68
N ASN A 1149 -43.45 33.31 48.58
CA ASN A 1149 -42.88 33.50 47.25
C ASN A 1149 -41.90 34.69 47.29
N LEU A 1150 -40.62 34.43 47.03
CA LEU A 1150 -39.62 35.47 46.79
C LEU A 1150 -39.91 36.12 45.42
N PRO A 1151 -40.23 37.43 45.34
CA PRO A 1151 -40.45 38.06 44.05
C PRO A 1151 -39.08 38.48 43.47
N PHE A 1152 -38.55 37.72 42.52
CA PHE A 1152 -37.53 38.21 41.60
C PHE A 1152 -38.22 39.02 40.49
N ARG A 1153 -38.29 40.35 40.66
CA ARG A 1153 -38.90 41.25 39.67
C ARG A 1153 -37.93 41.47 38.51
N GLY A 1154 -38.34 41.04 37.31
CA GLY A 1154 -37.62 41.21 36.05
C GLY A 1154 -37.23 42.67 35.77
N SER A 1155 -36.06 42.85 35.16
CA SER A 1155 -35.55 44.11 34.65
C SER A 1155 -36.11 44.36 33.25
N ASP A 1156 -36.94 45.40 33.11
CA ASP A 1156 -37.23 46.03 31.80
C ASP A 1156 -36.02 46.83 31.29
N PRO A 1157 -35.88 47.01 29.97
CA PRO A 1157 -34.63 47.41 29.33
C PRO A 1157 -34.42 48.93 29.38
N GLY A 1158 -33.34 49.35 30.03
CA GLY A 1158 -32.83 50.73 30.01
C GLY A 1158 -31.30 50.72 29.83
N PRO A 1159 -30.71 51.74 29.16
CA PRO A 1159 -29.34 51.69 28.67
C PRO A 1159 -28.29 51.78 29.79
N PRO A 1160 -27.04 51.36 29.52
CA PRO A 1160 -26.13 50.86 30.53
C PRO A 1160 -25.41 51.99 31.25
N THR A 1161 -25.64 52.14 32.56
CA THR A 1161 -24.77 52.92 33.43
C THR A 1161 -24.15 52.01 34.47
N LYS A 1162 -22.81 51.93 34.43
CA LYS A 1162 -21.94 51.24 35.38
C LYS A 1162 -22.28 51.62 36.82
N ASN A 1163 -22.14 50.65 37.73
CA ASN A 1163 -22.25 50.77 39.20
C ASN A 1163 -23.65 50.88 39.81
N ASN A 1164 -24.50 49.85 39.64
CA ASN A 1164 -25.70 49.70 40.48
C ASN A 1164 -26.02 48.26 40.94
N GLY A 1165 -24.97 47.45 41.19
CA GLY A 1165 -25.10 46.11 41.81
C GLY A 1165 -25.26 46.11 43.34
N SER A 1166 -24.80 47.15 44.06
CA SER A 1166 -24.83 47.18 45.55
C SER A 1166 -26.17 47.57 46.17
N TYR A 1167 -27.18 48.01 45.40
CA TYR A 1167 -28.34 48.70 45.98
C TYR A 1167 -29.54 47.80 46.34
N ARG A 1168 -29.58 46.53 45.92
CA ARG A 1168 -30.65 45.58 46.31
C ARG A 1168 -30.23 44.54 47.35
N CYS A 1169 -28.94 44.25 47.50
CA CYS A 1169 -28.46 43.27 48.50
C CYS A 1169 -28.67 43.75 49.94
N ALA A 1170 -28.46 45.03 50.29
CA ALA A 1170 -28.40 45.45 51.69
C ALA A 1170 -29.70 45.29 52.51
N ARG A 1171 -30.90 45.32 51.90
CA ARG A 1171 -32.18 45.13 52.62
C ARG A 1171 -32.54 43.66 52.83
N GLU A 1172 -32.21 42.81 51.87
CA GLU A 1172 -32.40 41.36 51.97
C GLU A 1172 -31.29 40.72 52.82
N LEU A 1173 -30.06 41.26 52.76
CA LEU A 1173 -28.96 40.91 53.67
C LEU A 1173 -29.36 41.16 55.12
N ASP A 1174 -30.01 42.28 55.44
CA ASP A 1174 -30.43 42.62 56.80
C ASP A 1174 -31.49 41.65 57.33
N LYS A 1175 -32.41 41.19 56.47
CA LYS A 1175 -33.45 40.22 56.83
C LYS A 1175 -32.87 38.79 56.96
N ARG A 1176 -32.02 38.39 56.01
CA ARG A 1176 -31.40 37.06 55.94
C ARG A 1176 -30.26 36.87 56.94
N LEU A 1177 -29.47 37.90 57.27
CA LEU A 1177 -28.49 37.84 58.36
C LEU A 1177 -29.17 37.74 59.72
N THR A 1178 -30.34 38.36 59.89
CA THR A 1178 -31.11 38.24 61.13
C THR A 1178 -31.71 36.84 61.28
N GLU A 1179 -32.18 36.22 60.19
CA GLU A 1179 -32.62 34.81 60.15
C GLU A 1179 -31.45 33.82 60.31
N LEU A 1180 -30.30 34.07 59.67
CA LEU A 1180 -29.08 33.26 59.82
C LEU A 1180 -28.56 33.33 61.25
N ASN A 1181 -28.60 34.52 61.89
CA ASN A 1181 -28.24 34.71 63.30
C ASN A 1181 -29.22 33.99 64.25
N HIS A 1182 -30.52 33.96 63.93
CA HIS A 1182 -31.50 33.20 64.70
C HIS A 1182 -31.32 31.67 64.54
N LYS A 1183 -30.92 31.21 63.35
CA LYS A 1183 -30.71 29.79 63.02
C LYS A 1183 -29.33 29.25 63.45
N MET A 1184 -28.28 30.07 63.44
CA MET A 1184 -26.98 29.75 64.06
C MET A 1184 -27.10 29.58 65.58
N ASN A 1185 -27.99 30.34 66.22
CA ASN A 1185 -28.33 30.19 67.64
C ASN A 1185 -28.85 28.77 67.94
N ILE A 1186 -29.68 28.22 67.03
CA ILE A 1186 -30.19 26.84 67.12
C ILE A 1186 -29.09 25.81 66.85
N GLN A 1187 -28.09 26.11 66.02
CA GLN A 1187 -27.01 25.17 65.71
C GLN A 1187 -25.96 25.04 66.84
N MET A 1188 -25.65 26.13 67.55
CA MET A 1188 -24.82 26.02 68.76
C MET A 1188 -25.56 25.33 69.90
N ASP A 1189 -26.85 25.63 70.11
CA ASP A 1189 -27.67 24.92 71.10
C ASP A 1189 -27.84 23.43 70.76
N MET A 1190 -28.13 23.08 69.50
CA MET A 1190 -28.40 21.69 69.09
C MET A 1190 -27.14 20.84 68.95
N SER A 1191 -25.98 21.40 68.58
CA SER A 1191 -24.71 20.64 68.60
C SER A 1191 -24.24 20.34 70.03
N LEU A 1192 -24.46 21.26 70.98
CA LEU A 1192 -24.26 21.03 72.42
C LEU A 1192 -25.26 19.99 72.96
N LEU A 1193 -26.55 20.09 72.62
CA LEU A 1193 -27.59 19.12 73.01
C LEU A 1193 -27.39 17.73 72.39
N HIS A 1194 -26.94 17.64 71.14
CA HIS A 1194 -26.70 16.37 70.45
C HIS A 1194 -25.43 15.67 70.95
N THR A 1195 -24.43 16.43 71.42
CA THR A 1195 -23.26 15.86 72.13
C THR A 1195 -23.64 15.39 73.55
N LEU A 1196 -24.61 16.06 74.19
CA LEU A 1196 -25.22 15.66 75.47
C LEU A 1196 -26.22 14.49 75.36
N HIS A 1197 -26.76 14.20 74.17
CA HIS A 1197 -27.74 13.12 73.96
C HIS A 1197 -27.12 11.82 73.44
N ARG A 1198 -25.92 11.88 72.81
CA ARG A 1198 -25.16 10.69 72.36
C ARG A 1198 -24.16 10.15 73.40
N GLN A 1199 -23.82 10.92 74.43
CA GLN A 1199 -23.15 10.45 75.66
C GLN A 1199 -24.21 10.15 76.72
#